data_AF-A0A356TF06-F1
#
_entry.id   AF-A0A356TF06-F1
#
_cell.length_a   1.000
_cell.length_b   1.000
_cell.length_c   1.000
_cell.angle_alpha   90.00
_cell.angle_beta   90.00
_cell.angle_gamma   90.00
#
_symmetry.space_group_name_H-M   'P 1'
#
loop_
_entity.id
_entity.type
_entity.pdbx_description
1 polymer ?
#
loop_
_entity_poly.entity_id
_entity_poly.type
_entity_poly.pdbx_seq_one_letter_code
_entity_poly.pdbx_strand_id
1 'polypeptide(L)'
;MNRCLLLAVFGLLVAACDSPVDTSPDGSVTPRADATTDAAPPPTRCGDGACDVGETPGTCPADCEDGAPICGDGVCEVGETPDDCAADCDDGGPVCGDGTCDEGEACAADCDPCGGAPCPSGGPVLRFSDLISGPDTGLGDGLGSGVVVTVWGQGLGETEGRVVFTDAAGAAHDAAHVYYWKRADGALPSGPADLWSSHRMQEIAFSIPDAADGPGTIHVEVDGAPSNSLPFTVRAGRIFHVSASGSDGADGSGGAPWASAEHALDEAPAGSTIYLHDVAVGSDSSFRGLYWNNGSASSTREAQFAVVSFPGTRPTVTAQQGAESYNTEAMVIAKLDMYASNYTAVDANDQPTGSTIASGGTWAIKTSRHGRAVANRIGDIPGGCASRTQGAIVGSARFGDDVSDYRILGNEVYDYGCAGSSKLHHTTYLSIRSDGLDVRVEPWEFGFNYLHGNEAKFGIHQFDQNEGCGDTTGPILIHDNVIVDQAGAGISVGSQCDWSMDVIIENNVLIDVGQAAAWDGRDPDTTDGPENGGIAIRDSGLTGTMYVRHNLIYAFTADGQTIGGQGCLNLNGSGDEVSIVWEDNICFTELDRPFVGAGFRGENKLDNVSGARNVWHFAGASPSEALVPSWDAEAITEDPGLTVTGAWVSLPASSPAVGRGAPLSSPYDVYGVARDDAPDVGPCEAE
;
A
#
# COMPACT_ATOMS: atom_id res chain seq x y z
N MET A 1 -23.62 -31.03 30.39
CA MET A 1 -23.87 -32.49 30.36
C MET A 1 -25.20 -32.74 29.66
N ASN A 2 -25.17 -33.66 28.68
CA ASN A 2 -26.27 -34.26 27.90
C ASN A 2 -27.06 -33.42 26.88
N ARG A 3 -26.66 -33.63 25.62
CA ARG A 3 -27.47 -33.61 24.40
C ARG A 3 -28.63 -34.61 24.45
N CYS A 4 -29.71 -34.31 23.73
CA CYS A 4 -30.52 -35.22 22.91
C CYS A 4 -31.42 -34.35 22.00
N LEU A 5 -31.88 -34.73 20.81
CA LEU A 5 -31.40 -35.50 19.66
C LEU A 5 -32.54 -35.32 18.62
N LEU A 6 -32.12 -35.24 17.36
CA LEU A 6 -32.82 -35.00 16.10
C LEU A 6 -33.67 -36.22 15.61
N LEU A 7 -34.33 -36.03 14.43
CA LEU A 7 -35.03 -36.97 13.50
C LEU A 7 -36.57 -37.04 13.58
N ALA A 8 -37.38 -37.13 12.51
CA ALA A 8 -37.24 -37.21 11.04
C ALA A 8 -38.70 -37.07 10.46
N VAL A 9 -39.02 -36.21 9.48
CA VAL A 9 -38.97 -36.35 7.99
C VAL A 9 -40.11 -37.16 7.30
N PHE A 10 -40.68 -36.53 6.24
CA PHE A 10 -41.35 -37.00 4.99
C PHE A 10 -42.90 -37.21 4.83
N GLY A 11 -43.45 -36.55 3.76
CA GLY A 11 -44.53 -37.02 2.86
C GLY A 11 -45.86 -36.23 2.91
N LEU A 12 -46.27 -35.31 2.01
CA LEU A 12 -46.50 -35.26 0.54
C LEU A 12 -47.97 -35.60 0.08
N LEU A 13 -48.51 -34.69 -0.75
CA LEU A 13 -49.60 -34.76 -1.77
C LEU A 13 -51.08 -34.32 -1.50
N VAL A 14 -51.38 -33.10 -2.01
CA VAL A 14 -52.37 -32.65 -3.05
C VAL A 14 -53.89 -32.90 -2.88
N ALA A 15 -54.68 -31.81 -2.95
CA ALA A 15 -55.64 -31.51 -4.05
C ALA A 15 -56.45 -30.21 -3.82
N ALA A 16 -56.66 -29.47 -4.91
CA ALA A 16 -57.25 -28.12 -5.02
C ALA A 16 -58.76 -28.12 -5.34
N CYS A 17 -59.38 -26.93 -5.27
CA CYS A 17 -60.53 -26.38 -6.05
C CYS A 17 -60.98 -25.06 -5.35
N ASP A 18 -61.48 -23.99 -5.96
CA ASP A 18 -61.78 -23.57 -7.34
C ASP A 18 -62.30 -22.10 -7.29
N SER A 19 -62.46 -21.43 -8.44
CA SER A 19 -63.51 -20.44 -8.83
C SER A 19 -62.98 -19.17 -9.54
N PRO A 20 -63.78 -18.49 -10.40
CA PRO A 20 -64.91 -18.96 -11.22
C PRO A 20 -64.91 -18.42 -12.68
N VAL A 21 -65.81 -18.99 -13.50
CA VAL A 21 -66.13 -18.66 -14.91
C VAL A 21 -67.44 -17.87 -15.00
N ASP A 22 -67.59 -17.02 -16.03
CA ASP A 22 -68.90 -16.71 -16.63
C ASP A 22 -68.84 -16.75 -18.18
N THR A 23 -70.01 -16.93 -18.79
CA THR A 23 -70.28 -17.65 -20.05
C THR A 23 -70.90 -16.77 -21.15
N SER A 24 -70.72 -17.13 -22.44
CA SER A 24 -71.78 -17.20 -23.48
C SER A 24 -71.26 -17.49 -24.92
N PRO A 25 -72.13 -17.95 -25.87
CA PRO A 25 -71.84 -19.08 -26.77
C PRO A 25 -72.07 -18.88 -28.30
N ASP A 26 -71.81 -19.98 -29.06
CA ASP A 26 -72.20 -20.31 -30.46
C ASP A 26 -71.38 -19.66 -31.61
N GLY A 27 -71.14 -20.23 -32.80
CA GLY A 27 -71.77 -21.36 -33.49
C GLY A 27 -71.71 -21.21 -35.03
N SER A 28 -70.51 -21.20 -35.64
CA SER A 28 -70.17 -21.50 -37.06
C SER A 28 -70.84 -20.72 -38.24
N VAL A 29 -70.03 -20.18 -39.19
CA VAL A 29 -70.24 -20.23 -40.68
C VAL A 29 -68.90 -19.98 -41.42
N THR A 30 -68.55 -20.82 -42.41
CA THR A 30 -67.64 -20.52 -43.57
C THR A 30 -68.52 -20.44 -44.83
N PRO A 31 -68.22 -19.74 -45.96
CA PRO A 31 -66.95 -19.82 -46.71
C PRO A 31 -66.49 -18.62 -47.61
N ARG A 32 -65.26 -18.78 -48.13
CA ARG A 32 -64.73 -18.47 -49.48
C ARG A 32 -63.69 -17.36 -49.59
N ALA A 33 -62.58 -17.78 -50.19
CA ALA A 33 -61.27 -17.16 -50.31
C ALA A 33 -61.16 -16.13 -51.45
N ASP A 34 -60.24 -15.17 -51.27
CA ASP A 34 -59.37 -14.65 -52.33
C ASP A 34 -58.02 -14.14 -51.74
N ALA A 35 -57.05 -13.91 -52.62
CA ALA A 35 -55.62 -14.16 -52.50
C ALA A 35 -54.68 -13.12 -51.80
N THR A 36 -53.53 -13.65 -51.34
CA THR A 36 -52.14 -13.12 -51.25
C THR A 36 -51.86 -11.67 -50.81
N THR A 37 -51.08 -11.49 -49.72
CA THR A 37 -49.69 -10.92 -49.64
C THR A 37 -49.26 -10.77 -48.17
N ASP A 38 -47.93 -10.79 -47.93
CA ASP A 38 -47.16 -10.51 -46.70
C ASP A 38 -47.89 -9.91 -45.48
N ALA A 39 -47.60 -10.46 -44.29
CA ALA A 39 -47.93 -9.85 -43.01
C ALA A 39 -46.66 -9.65 -42.15
N ALA A 40 -46.48 -8.39 -41.75
CA ALA A 40 -45.41 -7.81 -40.97
C ALA A 40 -45.24 -8.41 -39.56
N PRO A 41 -44.06 -8.23 -38.92
CA PRO A 41 -43.87 -8.50 -37.50
C PRO A 41 -44.85 -7.67 -36.64
N PRO A 42 -45.16 -8.13 -35.41
CA PRO A 42 -46.05 -7.40 -34.51
C PRO A 42 -45.51 -5.97 -34.24
N PRO A 43 -46.38 -5.00 -33.93
CA PRO A 43 -45.95 -3.63 -33.68
C PRO A 43 -45.06 -3.57 -32.44
N THR A 44 -43.87 -2.98 -32.60
CA THR A 44 -42.94 -2.57 -31.52
C THR A 44 -43.68 -1.70 -30.51
N ARG A 45 -43.53 -2.01 -29.21
CA ARG A 45 -44.27 -1.36 -28.13
C ARG A 45 -43.31 -0.49 -27.33
N CYS A 46 -42.99 0.68 -27.88
CA CYS A 46 -42.20 1.63 -27.11
C CYS A 46 -42.98 2.19 -25.90
N GLY A 47 -42.29 2.36 -24.78
CA GLY A 47 -42.72 3.09 -23.58
C GLY A 47 -42.89 2.23 -22.32
N ASP A 48 -42.37 1.01 -22.28
CA ASP A 48 -42.31 0.18 -21.08
C ASP A 48 -40.96 0.26 -20.33
N GLY A 49 -40.00 1.01 -20.88
CA GLY A 49 -38.73 1.33 -20.22
C GLY A 49 -37.64 0.26 -20.39
N ALA A 50 -37.82 -0.73 -21.27
CA ALA A 50 -36.82 -1.73 -21.62
C ALA A 50 -36.60 -1.80 -23.13
N CYS A 51 -35.35 -1.97 -23.58
CA CYS A 51 -35.02 -2.12 -25.00
C CYS A 51 -35.18 -3.58 -25.44
N ASP A 52 -36.41 -3.97 -25.76
CA ASP A 52 -36.79 -5.36 -26.11
C ASP A 52 -36.22 -5.83 -27.46
N VAL A 53 -36.23 -7.15 -27.68
CA VAL A 53 -35.82 -7.80 -28.94
C VAL A 53 -36.54 -7.19 -30.16
N GLY A 54 -35.78 -6.48 -31.00
CA GLY A 54 -36.27 -5.83 -32.22
C GLY A 54 -36.61 -4.34 -32.06
N GLU A 55 -36.41 -3.80 -30.86
CA GLU A 55 -36.38 -2.37 -30.58
C GLU A 55 -34.98 -1.82 -30.82
N THR A 56 -34.89 -0.57 -31.28
CA THR A 56 -33.63 0.10 -31.61
C THR A 56 -33.77 1.57 -31.24
N PRO A 57 -32.66 2.32 -31.06
CA PRO A 57 -32.72 3.77 -30.92
C PRO A 57 -33.46 4.47 -32.07
N GLY A 58 -33.53 3.83 -33.25
CA GLY A 58 -34.30 4.33 -34.39
C GLY A 58 -35.80 4.02 -34.36
N THR A 59 -36.25 3.01 -33.61
CA THR A 59 -37.64 2.53 -33.59
C THR A 59 -38.34 2.81 -32.26
N CYS A 60 -37.62 2.75 -31.13
CA CYS A 60 -38.10 3.05 -29.78
C CYS A 60 -37.08 3.88 -28.97
N PRO A 61 -36.83 5.15 -29.36
CA PRO A 61 -35.84 6.02 -28.71
C PRO A 61 -36.16 6.39 -27.26
N ALA A 62 -37.37 6.08 -26.77
CA ALA A 62 -37.75 6.31 -25.38
C ALA A 62 -37.29 5.18 -24.45
N ASP A 63 -37.03 4.00 -25.00
CA ASP A 63 -36.64 2.79 -24.27
C ASP A 63 -35.22 2.32 -24.64
N CYS A 64 -34.75 2.68 -25.84
CA CYS A 64 -33.40 2.40 -26.34
C CYS A 64 -32.63 3.72 -26.57
N GLU A 65 -31.96 4.25 -25.55
CA GLU A 65 -31.00 5.36 -25.71
C GLU A 65 -29.71 4.85 -26.40
N ASP A 66 -28.93 5.73 -27.03
CA ASP A 66 -27.65 5.34 -27.67
C ASP A 66 -26.69 4.79 -26.59
N GLY A 67 -26.45 3.47 -26.62
CA GLY A 67 -25.64 2.75 -25.63
C GLY A 67 -26.43 2.05 -24.53
N ALA A 68 -27.77 2.00 -24.61
CA ALA A 68 -28.59 1.16 -23.73
C ALA A 68 -28.44 -0.32 -24.10
N PRO A 69 -28.38 -1.22 -23.12
CA PRO A 69 -28.20 -2.65 -23.35
C PRO A 69 -29.41 -3.26 -24.07
N ILE A 70 -29.17 -4.24 -24.95
CA ILE A 70 -30.17 -4.78 -25.90
C ILE A 70 -30.45 -6.24 -25.57
N CYS A 71 -31.70 -6.51 -25.17
CA CYS A 71 -32.08 -7.86 -24.85
C CYS A 71 -32.19 -8.78 -26.10
N GLY A 72 -31.67 -10.00 -25.97
CA GLY A 72 -31.57 -11.06 -26.97
C GLY A 72 -30.30 -11.04 -27.85
N ASP A 73 -29.25 -10.33 -27.46
CA ASP A 73 -27.98 -10.28 -28.21
C ASP A 73 -26.96 -11.36 -27.79
N GLY A 74 -27.27 -12.08 -26.70
CA GLY A 74 -26.50 -13.17 -26.13
C GLY A 74 -25.45 -12.75 -25.09
N VAL A 75 -25.43 -11.50 -24.64
CA VAL A 75 -24.50 -10.97 -23.62
C VAL A 75 -25.29 -10.25 -22.53
N CYS A 76 -25.13 -10.66 -21.26
CA CYS A 76 -25.76 -9.98 -20.12
C CYS A 76 -24.94 -8.72 -19.74
N GLU A 77 -25.35 -7.54 -20.22
CA GLU A 77 -24.63 -6.27 -20.06
C GLU A 77 -24.98 -5.52 -18.74
N VAL A 78 -24.20 -4.49 -18.38
CA VAL A 78 -24.48 -3.66 -17.20
C VAL A 78 -25.81 -2.93 -17.39
N GLY A 79 -26.80 -3.27 -16.55
CA GLY A 79 -28.16 -2.75 -16.65
C GLY A 79 -29.19 -3.79 -17.08
N GLU A 80 -28.75 -5.00 -17.44
CA GLU A 80 -29.60 -6.17 -17.68
C GLU A 80 -29.62 -7.08 -16.44
N THR A 81 -30.78 -7.67 -16.18
CA THR A 81 -31.02 -8.60 -15.09
C THR A 81 -31.82 -9.79 -15.59
N PRO A 82 -31.85 -10.91 -14.85
CA PRO A 82 -32.74 -12.02 -15.17
C PRO A 82 -34.23 -11.66 -15.19
N ASP A 83 -34.63 -10.54 -14.57
CA ASP A 83 -36.02 -10.10 -14.47
C ASP A 83 -36.48 -9.25 -15.68
N ASP A 84 -35.58 -8.47 -16.28
CA ASP A 84 -35.86 -7.57 -17.42
C ASP A 84 -35.24 -8.06 -18.74
N CYS A 85 -34.16 -8.85 -18.70
CA CYS A 85 -33.58 -9.50 -19.87
C CYS A 85 -33.25 -10.99 -19.65
N ALA A 86 -34.29 -11.78 -19.39
CA ALA A 86 -34.16 -13.24 -19.25
C ALA A 86 -33.66 -13.98 -20.51
N ALA A 87 -33.55 -13.30 -21.66
CA ALA A 87 -33.03 -13.91 -22.90
C ALA A 87 -31.50 -14.02 -22.90
N ASP A 88 -30.82 -13.08 -22.23
CA ASP A 88 -29.36 -13.01 -22.15
C ASP A 88 -28.85 -13.30 -20.73
N CYS A 89 -29.64 -12.99 -19.69
CA CYS A 89 -29.32 -13.21 -18.29
C CYS A 89 -30.13 -14.40 -17.72
N ASP A 90 -29.62 -15.62 -17.90
CA ASP A 90 -30.18 -16.82 -17.25
C ASP A 90 -29.91 -16.80 -15.72
N ASP A 91 -30.77 -17.41 -14.91
CA ASP A 91 -30.77 -17.47 -13.42
C ASP A 91 -29.59 -18.31 -12.82
N GLY A 92 -28.42 -18.21 -13.45
CA GLY A 92 -27.16 -18.89 -13.11
C GLY A 92 -26.03 -18.71 -14.15
N GLY A 93 -26.12 -17.70 -15.04
CA GLY A 93 -25.04 -17.29 -15.96
C GLY A 93 -24.07 -16.27 -15.34
N PRO A 94 -22.93 -15.99 -15.98
CA PRO A 94 -21.94 -15.02 -15.50
C PRO A 94 -22.56 -13.62 -15.36
N VAL A 95 -22.34 -12.95 -14.23
CA VAL A 95 -22.95 -11.66 -13.90
C VAL A 95 -21.86 -10.59 -13.80
N CYS A 96 -21.93 -9.60 -14.68
CA CYS A 96 -21.03 -8.45 -14.61
C CYS A 96 -21.24 -7.65 -13.30
N GLY A 97 -20.15 -7.38 -12.58
CA GLY A 97 -20.06 -6.62 -11.34
C GLY A 97 -20.07 -7.48 -10.07
N ASP A 98 -19.90 -8.80 -10.17
CA ASP A 98 -19.89 -9.71 -9.03
C ASP A 98 -18.51 -9.91 -8.37
N GLY A 99 -17.45 -9.41 -9.02
CA GLY A 99 -16.07 -9.43 -8.52
C GLY A 99 -15.26 -10.67 -8.91
N THR A 100 -15.76 -11.51 -9.83
CA THR A 100 -15.11 -12.73 -10.31
C THR A 100 -15.21 -12.83 -11.82
N CYS A 101 -14.09 -13.00 -12.55
CA CYS A 101 -14.13 -13.21 -14.00
C CYS A 101 -14.41 -14.69 -14.34
N ASP A 102 -15.66 -15.02 -14.66
CA ASP A 102 -16.12 -16.38 -14.97
C ASP A 102 -15.89 -16.77 -16.46
N GLU A 103 -15.85 -18.08 -16.74
CA GLU A 103 -15.62 -18.59 -18.10
C GLU A 103 -16.81 -18.27 -19.02
N GLY A 104 -16.67 -17.22 -19.84
CA GLY A 104 -17.71 -16.71 -20.75
C GLY A 104 -18.08 -15.24 -20.52
N GLU A 105 -17.50 -14.61 -19.50
CA GLU A 105 -17.69 -13.20 -19.16
C GLU A 105 -16.71 -12.30 -19.93
N ALA A 106 -17.20 -11.18 -20.48
CA ALA A 106 -16.42 -10.29 -21.34
C ALA A 106 -16.45 -8.82 -20.90
N CYS A 107 -17.00 -8.52 -19.71
CA CYS A 107 -17.15 -7.14 -19.26
C CYS A 107 -15.91 -6.64 -18.49
N ALA A 108 -15.62 -5.35 -18.63
CA ALA A 108 -14.43 -4.72 -18.04
C ALA A 108 -14.53 -4.52 -16.51
N ALA A 109 -15.70 -4.71 -15.90
CA ALA A 109 -15.83 -4.57 -14.45
C ALA A 109 -15.14 -5.73 -13.70
N ASP A 110 -15.20 -6.96 -14.24
CA ASP A 110 -14.70 -8.18 -13.59
C ASP A 110 -13.50 -8.79 -14.33
N CYS A 111 -13.47 -8.68 -15.65
CA CYS A 111 -12.44 -9.31 -16.52
C CYS A 111 -11.36 -8.34 -17.04
N ASP A 112 -11.34 -7.09 -16.55
CA ASP A 112 -10.21 -6.19 -16.79
C ASP A 112 -9.02 -6.59 -15.89
N PRO A 113 -7.83 -6.90 -16.44
CA PRO A 113 -6.61 -7.15 -15.65
C PRO A 113 -6.22 -5.97 -14.74
N CYS A 114 -6.84 -4.81 -14.91
CA CYS A 114 -6.67 -3.59 -14.14
C CYS A 114 -7.92 -3.20 -13.32
N GLY A 115 -8.98 -4.02 -13.29
CA GLY A 115 -10.13 -3.90 -12.40
C GLY A 115 -11.00 -2.66 -12.61
N GLY A 116 -11.18 -2.23 -13.85
CA GLY A 116 -11.96 -1.03 -14.21
C GLY A 116 -11.19 0.28 -14.10
N ALA A 117 -9.90 0.23 -13.75
CA ALA A 117 -8.97 1.35 -13.92
C ALA A 117 -8.18 1.15 -15.23
N PRO A 118 -7.90 2.20 -16.00
CA PRO A 118 -7.10 2.05 -17.21
C PRO A 118 -5.72 1.48 -16.87
N CYS A 119 -5.36 0.39 -17.54
CA CYS A 119 -4.02 -0.17 -17.41
C CYS A 119 -2.97 0.90 -17.70
N PRO A 120 -1.89 0.98 -16.90
CA PRO A 120 -0.88 2.00 -17.09
C PRO A 120 -0.38 1.97 -18.53
N SER A 121 -0.48 3.10 -19.22
CA SER A 121 -0.20 3.26 -20.66
C SER A 121 1.28 3.09 -21.06
N GLY A 122 2.09 2.46 -20.19
CA GLY A 122 3.54 2.29 -20.31
C GLY A 122 4.05 0.84 -20.35
N GLY A 123 3.18 -0.17 -20.32
CA GLY A 123 3.59 -1.59 -20.22
C GLY A 123 4.00 -2.01 -18.80
N PRO A 124 4.47 -3.26 -18.60
CA PRO A 124 4.79 -3.76 -17.26
C PRO A 124 5.98 -3.00 -16.65
N VAL A 125 5.89 -2.63 -15.37
CA VAL A 125 6.96 -1.95 -14.64
C VAL A 125 7.21 -2.65 -13.30
N LEU A 126 8.47 -3.00 -13.04
CA LEU A 126 8.95 -3.49 -11.75
C LEU A 126 9.45 -2.33 -10.89
N ARG A 127 9.06 -2.31 -9.62
CA ARG A 127 9.42 -1.26 -8.67
C ARG A 127 10.52 -1.68 -7.71
N PHE A 128 10.33 -2.81 -7.03
CA PHE A 128 11.28 -3.32 -6.06
C PHE A 128 11.18 -4.84 -5.89
N SER A 129 12.15 -5.41 -5.17
CA SER A 129 12.19 -6.81 -4.76
C SER A 129 12.46 -6.95 -3.26
N ASP A 130 12.17 -8.11 -2.69
CA ASP A 130 12.50 -8.43 -1.30
C ASP A 130 14.01 -8.63 -1.14
N LEU A 131 14.59 -9.47 -2.01
CA LEU A 131 15.99 -9.84 -2.05
C LEU A 131 16.71 -9.20 -3.23
N ILE A 132 17.96 -8.80 -3.02
CA ILE A 132 18.87 -8.27 -4.07
C ILE A 132 20.06 -9.20 -4.33
N SER A 133 20.22 -10.24 -3.53
CA SER A 133 21.26 -11.25 -3.72
C SER A 133 20.86 -12.58 -3.07
N GLY A 134 21.44 -13.67 -3.56
CA GLY A 134 21.28 -14.99 -2.95
C GLY A 134 21.89 -16.12 -3.79
N PRO A 135 21.92 -17.35 -3.26
CA PRO A 135 22.32 -18.53 -4.01
C PRO A 135 21.31 -18.92 -5.10
N ASP A 136 21.83 -19.46 -6.19
CA ASP A 136 21.13 -20.00 -7.35
C ASP A 136 20.73 -21.49 -7.21
N THR A 137 21.15 -22.12 -6.11
CA THR A 137 20.90 -23.52 -5.79
C THR A 137 20.65 -23.71 -4.29
N GLY A 138 20.06 -24.85 -3.92
CA GLY A 138 19.91 -25.27 -2.53
C GLY A 138 18.54 -25.03 -1.90
N LEU A 139 17.54 -24.62 -2.67
CA LEU A 139 16.18 -24.40 -2.16
C LEU A 139 15.56 -25.69 -1.60
N GLY A 140 15.70 -26.81 -2.32
CA GLY A 140 15.34 -28.14 -1.79
C GLY A 140 13.84 -28.36 -1.55
N ASP A 141 12.98 -27.59 -2.21
CA ASP A 141 11.51 -27.77 -2.21
C ASP A 141 11.01 -28.75 -3.29
N GLY A 142 11.88 -29.12 -4.23
CA GLY A 142 11.57 -30.02 -5.35
C GLY A 142 10.97 -29.33 -6.57
N LEU A 143 10.86 -28.00 -6.58
CA LEU A 143 10.32 -27.20 -7.68
C LEU A 143 11.37 -26.22 -8.21
N GLY A 144 11.89 -25.35 -7.34
CA GLY A 144 12.87 -24.32 -7.68
C GLY A 144 14.33 -24.80 -7.62
N SER A 145 15.24 -23.87 -7.86
CA SER A 145 16.69 -24.08 -7.77
C SER A 145 17.29 -23.25 -6.63
N GLY A 146 17.37 -21.93 -6.83
CA GLY A 146 17.94 -20.98 -5.88
C GLY A 146 16.89 -20.29 -5.03
N VAL A 147 17.29 -19.19 -4.40
CA VAL A 147 16.39 -18.39 -3.58
C VAL A 147 15.13 -18.00 -4.36
N VAL A 148 14.01 -18.01 -3.64
CA VAL A 148 12.78 -17.39 -4.09
C VAL A 148 12.85 -15.89 -3.85
N VAL A 149 12.74 -15.13 -4.92
CA VAL A 149 12.64 -13.67 -4.93
C VAL A 149 11.20 -13.30 -5.23
N THR A 150 10.71 -12.26 -4.57
CA THR A 150 9.43 -11.64 -4.89
C THR A 150 9.69 -10.26 -5.47
N VAL A 151 9.04 -9.95 -6.59
CA VAL A 151 9.05 -8.63 -7.21
C VAL A 151 7.67 -8.01 -7.16
N TRP A 152 7.61 -6.70 -6.94
CA TRP A 152 6.39 -5.89 -6.97
C TRP A 152 6.46 -4.91 -8.13
N GLY A 153 5.33 -4.70 -8.78
CA GLY A 153 5.22 -3.85 -9.95
C GLY A 153 3.79 -3.57 -10.36
N GLN A 154 3.63 -2.76 -11.40
CA GLN A 154 2.33 -2.44 -12.00
C GLN A 154 2.30 -2.85 -13.47
N GLY A 155 1.10 -3.03 -14.02
CA GLY A 155 0.92 -3.50 -15.39
C GLY A 155 1.42 -4.93 -15.61
N LEU A 156 1.55 -5.73 -14.54
CA LEU A 156 1.97 -7.13 -14.64
C LEU A 156 0.78 -8.05 -15.00
N GLY A 157 -0.45 -7.59 -14.82
CA GLY A 157 -1.66 -8.38 -15.01
C GLY A 157 -1.77 -9.56 -14.03
N GLU A 158 -2.79 -10.39 -14.21
CA GLU A 158 -3.05 -11.57 -13.35
C GLU A 158 -2.83 -12.90 -14.07
N THR A 159 -2.67 -12.86 -15.39
CA THR A 159 -2.26 -14.03 -16.16
C THR A 159 -0.75 -14.14 -16.12
N GLU A 160 -0.24 -15.31 -15.76
CA GLU A 160 1.19 -15.57 -15.69
C GLU A 160 1.87 -15.29 -17.05
N GLY A 161 2.77 -14.31 -17.05
CA GLY A 161 3.66 -14.02 -18.16
C GLY A 161 4.95 -14.84 -18.08
N ARG A 162 6.09 -14.22 -18.36
CA ARG A 162 7.40 -14.88 -18.28
C ARG A 162 8.37 -14.07 -17.44
N VAL A 163 9.00 -14.72 -16.46
CA VAL A 163 10.08 -14.11 -15.66
C VAL A 163 11.43 -14.51 -16.24
N VAL A 164 12.29 -13.52 -16.51
CA VAL A 164 13.60 -13.73 -17.13
C VAL A 164 14.71 -13.17 -16.24
N PHE A 165 15.68 -14.03 -15.91
CA PHE A 165 16.92 -13.67 -15.23
C PHE A 165 18.08 -13.65 -16.23
N THR A 166 18.78 -12.52 -16.33
CA THR A 166 20.03 -12.41 -17.10
C THR A 166 21.22 -12.44 -16.15
N ASP A 167 22.10 -13.41 -16.32
CA ASP A 167 23.23 -13.63 -15.42
C ASP A 167 24.46 -12.76 -15.74
N ALA A 168 25.51 -12.89 -14.93
CA ALA A 168 26.75 -12.13 -15.09
C ALA A 168 27.54 -12.47 -16.38
N ALA A 169 27.23 -13.60 -17.04
CA ALA A 169 27.79 -13.96 -18.34
C ALA A 169 26.96 -13.41 -19.51
N GLY A 170 25.82 -12.76 -19.22
CA GLY A 170 24.87 -12.24 -20.20
C GLY A 170 23.95 -13.30 -20.79
N ALA A 171 23.85 -14.48 -20.16
CA ALA A 171 22.89 -15.51 -20.57
C ALA A 171 21.52 -15.24 -19.92
N ALA A 172 20.46 -15.33 -20.73
CA ALA A 172 19.09 -15.20 -20.28
C ALA A 172 18.53 -16.58 -19.93
N HIS A 173 17.90 -16.67 -18.76
CA HIS A 173 17.30 -17.86 -18.19
C HIS A 173 15.86 -17.59 -17.81
N ASP A 174 14.98 -18.56 -18.00
CA ASP A 174 13.66 -18.51 -17.37
C ASP A 174 13.82 -18.72 -15.86
N ALA A 175 12.89 -18.19 -15.07
CA ALA A 175 12.81 -18.54 -13.65
C ALA A 175 12.77 -20.07 -13.48
N ALA A 176 13.46 -20.59 -12.46
CA ALA A 176 13.43 -22.03 -12.19
C ALA A 176 12.01 -22.53 -11.90
N HIS A 177 11.24 -21.69 -11.21
CA HIS A 177 9.83 -21.92 -10.93
C HIS A 177 9.15 -20.60 -10.57
N VAL A 178 7.91 -20.38 -11.02
CA VAL A 178 7.03 -19.30 -10.56
C VAL A 178 6.03 -19.91 -9.58
N TYR A 179 6.01 -19.43 -8.34
CA TYR A 179 5.14 -19.94 -7.28
C TYR A 179 3.75 -19.31 -7.34
N TYR A 180 3.70 -18.02 -7.65
CA TYR A 180 2.46 -17.29 -7.88
C TYR A 180 2.74 -16.01 -8.67
N TRP A 181 1.67 -15.52 -9.29
CA TRP A 181 1.57 -14.26 -10.00
C TRP A 181 0.17 -13.72 -9.75
N LYS A 182 0.03 -12.62 -9.00
CA LYS A 182 -1.30 -12.07 -8.68
C LYS A 182 -1.24 -10.62 -8.19
N ARG A 183 -2.42 -10.03 -7.98
CA ARG A 183 -2.58 -8.78 -7.21
C ARG A 183 -1.95 -8.91 -5.82
N ALA A 184 -1.26 -7.88 -5.36
CA ALA A 184 -0.73 -7.79 -4.00
C ALA A 184 -1.86 -7.37 -3.03
N ASP A 185 -2.87 -8.21 -2.87
CA ASP A 185 -4.13 -7.95 -2.16
C ASP A 185 -4.11 -8.39 -0.68
N GLY A 186 -2.93 -8.73 -0.15
CA GLY A 186 -2.78 -9.29 1.20
C GLY A 186 -3.34 -10.72 1.38
N ALA A 187 -3.87 -11.36 0.34
CA ALA A 187 -4.44 -12.72 0.42
C ALA A 187 -3.45 -13.78 -0.08
N LEU A 188 -3.47 -14.97 0.51
CA LEU A 188 -2.63 -16.09 0.04
C LEU A 188 -2.95 -16.39 -1.44
N PRO A 189 -1.98 -16.86 -2.24
CA PRO A 189 -0.61 -17.22 -1.89
C PRO A 189 0.38 -16.05 -1.74
N SER A 190 -0.09 -14.80 -1.92
CA SER A 190 0.70 -13.57 -1.82
C SER A 190 1.15 -13.27 -0.39
N GLY A 191 2.10 -12.33 -0.28
CA GLY A 191 2.48 -11.70 0.97
C GLY A 191 1.30 -11.01 1.68
N PRO A 192 1.48 -10.61 2.94
CA PRO A 192 0.39 -10.12 3.77
C PRO A 192 0.02 -8.65 3.55
N ALA A 193 0.92 -7.82 2.99
CA ALA A 193 0.64 -6.40 2.76
C ALA A 193 -0.30 -6.19 1.56
N ASP A 194 -1.33 -5.35 1.73
CA ASP A 194 -2.24 -4.94 0.65
C ASP A 194 -1.68 -3.70 -0.11
N LEU A 195 -0.91 -3.99 -1.15
CA LEU A 195 -0.36 -2.99 -2.07
C LEU A 195 -1.19 -2.83 -3.35
N TRP A 196 -2.18 -3.70 -3.58
CA TRP A 196 -3.13 -3.55 -4.67
C TRP A 196 -4.08 -2.39 -4.40
N SER A 197 -4.69 -2.35 -3.22
CA SER A 197 -5.65 -1.29 -2.87
C SER A 197 -5.02 0.10 -2.81
N SER A 198 -3.73 0.17 -2.46
CA SER A 198 -3.00 1.43 -2.31
C SER A 198 -2.22 1.86 -3.56
N HIS A 199 -1.56 0.95 -4.28
CA HIS A 199 -0.64 1.29 -5.38
C HIS A 199 -0.95 0.58 -6.71
N ARG A 200 -2.04 -0.20 -6.77
CA ARG A 200 -2.38 -1.07 -7.91
C ARG A 200 -1.25 -2.04 -8.28
N MET A 201 -0.52 -2.52 -7.27
CA MET A 201 0.60 -3.44 -7.48
C MET A 201 0.16 -4.89 -7.61
N GLN A 202 0.82 -5.59 -8.54
CA GLN A 202 0.91 -7.04 -8.54
C GLN A 202 2.23 -7.50 -7.93
N GLU A 203 2.26 -8.74 -7.50
CA GLU A 203 3.46 -9.41 -7.01
C GLU A 203 3.67 -10.79 -7.64
N ILE A 204 4.95 -11.12 -7.86
CA ILE A 204 5.38 -12.37 -8.49
C ILE A 204 6.49 -12.97 -7.64
N ALA A 205 6.28 -14.17 -7.11
CA ALA A 205 7.31 -14.93 -6.42
C ALA A 205 7.86 -16.05 -7.30
N PHE A 206 9.18 -16.10 -7.47
CA PHE A 206 9.82 -17.07 -8.34
C PHE A 206 11.22 -17.45 -7.83
N SER A 207 11.66 -18.67 -8.14
CA SER A 207 13.00 -19.15 -7.80
C SER A 207 14.02 -18.74 -8.86
N ILE A 208 15.16 -18.21 -8.41
CA ILE A 208 16.31 -17.90 -9.26
C ILE A 208 16.86 -19.21 -9.87
N PRO A 209 17.10 -19.24 -11.19
CA PRO A 209 17.66 -20.41 -11.86
C PRO A 209 19.14 -20.61 -11.52
N ASP A 210 19.62 -21.86 -11.67
CA ASP A 210 21.05 -22.20 -11.67
C ASP A 210 21.77 -21.39 -12.76
N ALA A 211 22.65 -20.47 -12.35
CA ALA A 211 23.14 -19.40 -13.20
C ALA A 211 24.53 -18.92 -12.78
N ALA A 212 25.24 -18.21 -13.65
CA ALA A 212 26.59 -17.77 -13.35
C ALA A 212 26.64 -16.78 -12.16
N ASP A 213 27.51 -17.07 -11.18
CA ASP A 213 27.84 -16.17 -10.07
C ASP A 213 28.18 -14.75 -10.55
N GLY A 214 27.61 -13.75 -9.90
CA GLY A 214 27.87 -12.34 -10.14
C GLY A 214 26.61 -11.48 -10.33
N PRO A 215 26.80 -10.19 -10.71
CA PRO A 215 25.69 -9.28 -10.93
C PRO A 215 24.86 -9.69 -12.15
N GLY A 216 23.56 -9.78 -11.96
CA GLY A 216 22.58 -10.04 -12.99
C GLY A 216 21.37 -9.11 -12.86
N THR A 217 20.35 -9.37 -13.67
CA THR A 217 19.12 -8.57 -13.72
C THR A 217 17.89 -9.42 -13.91
N ILE A 218 16.81 -9.07 -13.22
CA ILE A 218 15.47 -9.65 -13.34
C ILE A 218 14.63 -8.71 -14.20
N HIS A 219 13.90 -9.24 -15.18
CA HIS A 219 12.77 -8.55 -15.80
C HIS A 219 11.62 -9.52 -16.05
N VAL A 220 10.46 -8.97 -16.37
CA VAL A 220 9.23 -9.72 -16.62
C VAL A 220 8.70 -9.36 -18.01
N GLU A 221 8.20 -10.35 -18.73
CA GLU A 221 7.53 -10.19 -20.03
C GLU A 221 6.04 -10.49 -19.86
N VAL A 222 5.18 -9.54 -20.20
CA VAL A 222 3.72 -9.67 -20.17
C VAL A 222 3.19 -9.34 -21.55
N ASP A 223 2.41 -10.25 -22.14
CA ASP A 223 1.88 -10.12 -23.52
C ASP A 223 2.95 -9.76 -24.58
N GLY A 224 4.17 -10.26 -24.37
CA GLY A 224 5.32 -9.99 -25.24
C GLY A 224 6.00 -8.64 -25.05
N ALA A 225 5.55 -7.81 -24.08
CA ALA A 225 6.20 -6.57 -23.68
C ALA A 225 7.11 -6.79 -22.46
N PRO A 226 8.41 -6.43 -22.52
CA PRO A 226 9.31 -6.55 -21.38
C PRO A 226 9.16 -5.35 -20.44
N SER A 227 9.33 -5.61 -19.15
CA SER A 227 9.45 -4.58 -18.11
C SER A 227 10.85 -3.96 -18.08
N ASN A 228 11.01 -2.90 -17.28
CA ASN A 228 12.34 -2.51 -16.78
C ASN A 228 12.97 -3.65 -15.97
N SER A 229 14.28 -3.55 -15.73
CA SER A 229 15.02 -4.56 -15.00
C SER A 229 15.35 -4.14 -13.56
N LEU A 230 15.26 -5.09 -12.64
CA LEU A 230 15.76 -4.97 -11.26
C LEU A 230 17.11 -5.68 -11.11
N PRO A 231 18.08 -5.10 -10.38
CA PRO A 231 19.37 -5.76 -10.15
C PRO A 231 19.24 -6.92 -9.17
N PHE A 232 19.93 -8.02 -9.45
CA PHE A 232 20.04 -9.15 -8.54
C PHE A 232 21.40 -9.84 -8.67
N THR A 233 22.07 -10.12 -7.56
CA THR A 233 23.40 -10.76 -7.58
C THR A 233 23.31 -12.23 -7.17
N VAL A 234 23.67 -13.13 -8.08
CA VAL A 234 23.89 -14.55 -7.75
C VAL A 234 25.21 -14.67 -7.01
N ARG A 235 25.19 -15.34 -5.86
CA ARG A 235 26.38 -15.56 -5.03
C ARG A 235 26.24 -16.82 -4.18
N ALA A 236 27.36 -17.33 -3.70
CA ALA A 236 27.34 -18.34 -2.65
C ALA A 236 26.55 -17.89 -1.41
N GLY A 237 25.84 -18.84 -0.82
CA GLY A 237 25.00 -18.65 0.37
C GLY A 237 24.34 -19.98 0.76
N ARG A 238 23.52 -19.96 1.82
CA ARG A 238 22.72 -21.11 2.23
C ARG A 238 21.26 -20.72 2.36
N ILE A 239 20.40 -21.64 1.97
CA ILE A 239 18.95 -21.53 2.13
C ILE A 239 18.55 -22.49 3.25
N PHE A 240 17.73 -21.99 4.18
CA PHE A 240 17.17 -22.77 5.28
C PHE A 240 15.66 -22.59 5.33
N HIS A 241 14.98 -23.59 5.88
CA HIS A 241 13.54 -23.59 6.07
C HIS A 241 13.20 -23.81 7.54
N VAL A 242 12.21 -23.06 8.02
CA VAL A 242 11.63 -23.22 9.35
C VAL A 242 10.15 -23.54 9.19
N SER A 243 9.71 -24.64 9.80
CA SER A 243 8.31 -25.09 9.76
C SER A 243 7.87 -25.54 11.13
N ALA A 244 6.60 -25.33 11.47
CA ALA A 244 6.01 -25.81 12.73
C ALA A 244 6.09 -27.35 12.89
N SER A 245 6.29 -28.08 11.79
CA SER A 245 6.48 -29.54 11.77
C SER A 245 7.95 -29.99 11.77
N GLY A 246 8.89 -29.05 11.76
CA GLY A 246 10.33 -29.31 11.69
C GLY A 246 10.95 -29.78 13.01
N SER A 247 12.28 -29.79 13.06
CA SER A 247 13.06 -30.13 14.26
C SER A 247 14.37 -29.34 14.31
N ASP A 248 14.66 -28.70 15.44
CA ASP A 248 15.95 -28.01 15.68
C ASP A 248 17.14 -28.99 15.84
N GLY A 249 16.90 -30.31 15.77
CA GLY A 249 17.96 -31.31 15.61
C GLY A 249 18.25 -31.66 14.15
N ALA A 250 17.51 -31.11 13.20
CA ALA A 250 17.68 -31.32 11.77
C ALA A 250 18.72 -30.36 11.15
N ASP A 251 18.94 -30.46 9.85
CA ASP A 251 19.94 -29.66 9.13
C ASP A 251 19.38 -28.34 8.54
N GLY A 252 18.07 -28.11 8.69
CA GLY A 252 17.39 -26.90 8.25
C GLY A 252 17.09 -26.88 6.74
N SER A 253 17.36 -27.97 6.01
CA SER A 253 17.04 -28.08 4.57
C SER A 253 15.54 -28.16 4.32
N GLY A 254 15.10 -27.95 3.07
CA GLY A 254 13.68 -28.11 2.69
C GLY A 254 13.11 -29.49 3.01
N GLY A 255 13.95 -30.55 2.98
CA GLY A 255 13.54 -31.92 3.34
C GLY A 255 13.58 -32.22 4.85
N ALA A 256 14.28 -31.41 5.64
CA ALA A 256 14.41 -31.57 7.09
C ALA A 256 14.51 -30.18 7.76
N PRO A 257 13.41 -29.40 7.76
CA PRO A 257 13.41 -28.02 8.23
C PRO A 257 13.61 -27.94 9.74
N TRP A 258 14.10 -26.79 10.19
CA TRP A 258 14.14 -26.45 11.62
C TRP A 258 12.73 -26.18 12.15
N ALA A 259 12.56 -26.30 13.47
CA ALA A 259 11.28 -26.08 14.13
C ALA A 259 11.06 -24.61 14.52
N SER A 260 12.13 -23.89 14.87
CA SER A 260 12.03 -22.54 15.43
C SER A 260 12.87 -21.49 14.67
N ALA A 261 12.33 -20.27 14.59
CA ALA A 261 13.04 -19.14 14.01
C ALA A 261 14.23 -18.70 14.89
N GLU A 262 14.11 -18.82 16.21
CA GLU A 262 15.20 -18.54 17.17
C GLU A 262 16.42 -19.42 16.87
N HIS A 263 16.22 -20.74 16.72
CA HIS A 263 17.29 -21.65 16.36
C HIS A 263 17.92 -21.29 15.01
N ALA A 264 17.10 -20.90 14.03
CA ALA A 264 17.59 -20.50 12.71
C ALA A 264 18.48 -19.23 12.78
N LEU A 265 18.12 -18.24 13.59
CA LEU A 265 18.89 -17.02 13.81
C LEU A 265 20.21 -17.28 14.55
N ASP A 266 20.26 -18.29 15.40
CA ASP A 266 21.46 -18.69 16.14
C ASP A 266 22.45 -19.49 15.26
N GLU A 267 21.96 -20.38 14.38
CA GLU A 267 22.80 -21.34 13.65
C GLU A 267 23.16 -20.92 12.22
N ALA A 268 22.31 -20.15 11.54
CA ALA A 268 22.54 -19.82 10.14
C ALA A 268 23.77 -18.89 9.98
N PRO A 269 24.70 -19.18 9.04
CA PRO A 269 25.86 -18.33 8.80
C PRO A 269 25.49 -17.02 8.09
N ALA A 270 26.46 -16.10 8.02
CA ALA A 270 26.31 -14.84 7.29
C ALA A 270 25.85 -15.03 5.84
N GLY A 271 25.02 -14.10 5.35
CA GLY A 271 24.48 -14.10 4.00
C GLY A 271 23.48 -15.21 3.70
N SER A 272 22.90 -15.85 4.72
CA SER A 272 21.88 -16.90 4.55
C SER A 272 20.49 -16.32 4.28
N THR A 273 19.65 -17.13 3.63
CA THR A 273 18.21 -16.87 3.47
C THR A 273 17.44 -17.91 4.25
N ILE A 274 16.60 -17.46 5.19
CA ILE A 274 15.72 -18.28 6.00
C ILE A 274 14.28 -18.07 5.51
N TYR A 275 13.65 -19.15 5.06
CA TYR A 275 12.24 -19.17 4.74
C TYR A 275 11.42 -19.64 5.94
N LEU A 276 10.57 -18.77 6.45
CA LEU A 276 9.53 -19.12 7.40
C LEU A 276 8.32 -19.63 6.62
N HIS A 277 7.85 -20.82 6.96
CA HIS A 277 6.53 -21.30 6.51
C HIS A 277 5.45 -20.78 7.48
N ASP A 278 4.36 -21.50 7.73
CA ASP A 278 3.31 -21.10 8.68
C ASP A 278 3.74 -21.25 10.17
N VAL A 279 4.80 -20.54 10.56
CA VAL A 279 5.35 -20.53 11.91
C VAL A 279 4.87 -19.28 12.65
N ALA A 280 4.38 -19.48 13.87
CA ALA A 280 4.11 -18.38 14.79
C ALA A 280 5.34 -18.12 15.66
N VAL A 281 5.86 -16.90 15.61
CA VAL A 281 6.99 -16.43 16.41
C VAL A 281 6.48 -15.53 17.53
N GLY A 282 6.73 -15.91 18.78
CA GLY A 282 6.28 -15.15 19.95
C GLY A 282 4.81 -15.33 20.32
N SER A 283 4.28 -14.40 21.11
CA SER A 283 2.93 -14.37 21.67
C SER A 283 2.57 -12.96 22.15
N ASP A 284 1.30 -12.76 22.55
CA ASP A 284 0.79 -11.53 23.19
C ASP A 284 1.51 -11.08 24.48
N SER A 285 2.42 -11.91 24.98
CA SER A 285 3.15 -11.76 26.24
C SER A 285 4.66 -11.86 26.04
N SER A 286 5.10 -12.02 24.78
CA SER A 286 6.50 -12.10 24.42
C SER A 286 7.12 -10.72 24.38
N PHE A 287 8.28 -10.57 25.04
CA PHE A 287 9.04 -9.33 24.95
C PHE A 287 9.69 -9.16 23.57
N ARG A 288 10.22 -10.25 22.99
CA ARG A 288 10.92 -10.26 21.70
C ARG A 288 10.39 -11.38 20.80
N GLY A 289 10.28 -11.08 19.51
CA GLY A 289 10.06 -12.05 18.45
C GLY A 289 11.39 -12.48 17.82
N LEU A 290 11.66 -12.04 16.59
CA LEU A 290 12.89 -12.29 15.85
C LEU A 290 14.05 -11.44 16.41
N TYR A 291 14.92 -12.06 17.20
CA TYR A 291 16.09 -11.39 17.79
C TYR A 291 17.39 -11.93 17.20
N TRP A 292 17.96 -11.22 16.23
CA TRP A 292 19.20 -11.67 15.59
C TRP A 292 20.43 -11.06 16.26
N ASN A 293 21.09 -11.84 17.11
CA ASN A 293 22.24 -11.39 17.91
C ASN A 293 23.54 -12.19 17.66
N ASN A 294 23.55 -13.08 16.66
CA ASN A 294 24.72 -13.86 16.30
C ASN A 294 25.70 -13.00 15.51
N GLY A 295 26.59 -12.29 16.22
CA GLY A 295 27.61 -11.42 15.61
C GLY A 295 28.58 -12.14 14.65
N SER A 296 28.70 -13.47 14.72
CA SER A 296 29.51 -14.24 13.75
C SER A 296 28.82 -14.41 12.39
N ALA A 297 27.49 -14.23 12.35
CA ALA A 297 26.68 -14.23 11.15
C ALA A 297 26.39 -12.82 10.61
N SER A 298 26.90 -11.76 11.25
CA SER A 298 26.73 -10.39 10.75
C SER A 298 27.11 -10.30 9.27
N SER A 299 26.26 -9.63 8.50
CA SER A 299 26.24 -9.71 7.05
C SER A 299 26.63 -8.38 6.41
N THR A 300 26.54 -8.32 5.09
CA THR A 300 26.97 -7.14 4.31
C THR A 300 25.88 -6.74 3.32
N ARG A 301 25.98 -5.54 2.75
CA ARG A 301 25.08 -5.08 1.69
C ARG A 301 24.99 -6.08 0.53
N GLU A 302 26.12 -6.61 0.10
CA GLU A 302 26.21 -7.54 -1.04
C GLU A 302 25.79 -8.96 -0.68
N ALA A 303 25.75 -9.28 0.61
CA ALA A 303 25.38 -10.60 1.11
C ALA A 303 24.51 -10.51 2.36
N GLN A 304 23.29 -10.01 2.18
CA GLN A 304 22.32 -9.80 3.25
C GLN A 304 21.86 -11.12 3.89
N PHE A 305 21.50 -11.05 5.17
CA PHE A 305 20.87 -12.14 5.91
C PHE A 305 19.36 -11.92 5.91
N ALA A 306 18.59 -12.86 5.36
CA ALA A 306 17.17 -12.66 5.13
C ALA A 306 16.30 -13.62 5.93
N VAL A 307 15.20 -13.10 6.49
CA VAL A 307 14.10 -13.86 7.07
C VAL A 307 12.83 -13.48 6.31
N VAL A 308 12.31 -14.41 5.52
CA VAL A 308 11.28 -14.14 4.52
C VAL A 308 10.17 -15.19 4.62
N SER A 309 8.92 -14.79 4.43
CA SER A 309 7.83 -15.76 4.26
C SER A 309 8.01 -16.59 2.99
N PHE A 310 7.89 -17.90 3.10
CA PHE A 310 7.86 -18.81 1.95
C PHE A 310 6.55 -18.60 1.15
N PRO A 311 6.57 -18.70 -0.19
CA PRO A 311 5.35 -18.57 -1.00
C PRO A 311 4.21 -19.45 -0.52
N GLY A 312 2.99 -18.89 -0.49
CA GLY A 312 1.80 -19.63 -0.03
C GLY A 312 1.69 -19.80 1.49
N THR A 313 2.54 -19.17 2.29
CA THR A 313 2.54 -19.28 3.76
C THR A 313 2.36 -17.92 4.44
N ARG A 314 1.93 -17.95 5.71
CA ARG A 314 1.61 -16.78 6.54
C ARG A 314 2.25 -16.89 7.93
N PRO A 315 3.59 -16.78 8.04
CA PRO A 315 4.25 -16.66 9.34
C PRO A 315 3.78 -15.40 10.06
N THR A 316 3.57 -15.54 11.37
CA THR A 316 3.23 -14.41 12.24
C THR A 316 4.36 -14.10 13.21
N VAL A 317 4.55 -12.83 13.52
CA VAL A 317 5.46 -12.38 14.59
C VAL A 317 4.66 -11.54 15.58
N THR A 318 4.50 -12.02 16.81
CA THR A 318 3.76 -11.33 17.87
C THR A 318 4.65 -11.11 19.08
N ALA A 319 4.98 -9.86 19.39
CA ALA A 319 5.80 -9.50 20.55
C ALA A 319 5.79 -7.98 20.79
N GLN A 320 6.23 -7.53 21.97
CA GLN A 320 6.50 -6.09 22.18
C GLN A 320 7.59 -5.55 21.23
N GLN A 321 8.61 -6.36 20.94
CA GLN A 321 9.69 -6.06 20.01
C GLN A 321 9.69 -7.15 18.94
N GLY A 322 9.09 -6.86 17.77
CA GLY A 322 8.81 -7.85 16.73
C GLY A 322 10.07 -8.45 16.12
N ALA A 323 10.87 -7.64 15.44
CA ALA A 323 12.15 -8.00 14.84
C ALA A 323 13.22 -6.96 15.16
N GLU A 324 14.39 -7.39 15.62
CA GLU A 324 15.54 -6.51 15.82
C GLU A 324 16.87 -7.25 15.64
N SER A 325 17.91 -6.50 15.27
CA SER A 325 19.29 -6.94 15.24
C SER A 325 20.07 -6.43 16.46
N TYR A 326 21.11 -7.17 16.87
CA TYR A 326 22.03 -6.75 17.92
C TYR A 326 23.46 -7.17 17.59
N ASN A 327 24.36 -6.20 17.37
CA ASN A 327 25.72 -6.43 16.85
C ASN A 327 25.76 -7.17 15.50
N THR A 328 24.69 -7.04 14.72
CA THR A 328 24.51 -7.65 13.40
C THR A 328 23.91 -6.62 12.46
N GLU A 329 24.28 -6.71 11.18
CA GLU A 329 23.89 -5.78 10.13
C GLU A 329 23.40 -6.53 8.89
N ALA A 330 22.74 -5.81 7.99
CA ALA A 330 22.21 -6.26 6.72
C ALA A 330 21.09 -7.31 6.84
N MET A 331 20.18 -7.11 7.80
CA MET A 331 19.01 -7.96 7.98
C MET A 331 17.89 -7.58 7.00
N VAL A 332 17.33 -8.56 6.31
CA VAL A 332 16.10 -8.42 5.50
C VAL A 332 14.94 -9.09 6.22
N ILE A 333 13.86 -8.35 6.45
CA ILE A 333 12.58 -8.84 6.95
C ILE A 333 11.54 -8.62 5.85
N ALA A 334 10.95 -9.69 5.33
CA ALA A 334 10.00 -9.57 4.25
C ALA A 334 8.80 -10.49 4.33
N LYS A 335 7.64 -9.95 3.93
CA LYS A 335 6.35 -10.66 3.81
C LYS A 335 5.86 -11.30 5.13
N LEU A 336 6.15 -10.69 6.27
CA LEU A 336 5.67 -11.17 7.58
C LEU A 336 4.43 -10.42 8.03
N ASP A 337 3.52 -11.13 8.72
CA ASP A 337 2.37 -10.53 9.40
C ASP A 337 2.74 -10.29 10.88
N MET A 338 2.90 -9.03 11.27
CA MET A 338 3.55 -8.61 12.50
C MET A 338 2.60 -7.84 13.40
N TYR A 339 2.57 -8.24 14.68
CA TYR A 339 1.72 -7.68 15.71
C TYR A 339 2.59 -7.22 16.89
N ALA A 340 2.71 -5.91 17.09
CA ALA A 340 3.62 -5.37 18.10
C ALA A 340 3.03 -4.25 18.94
N SER A 341 2.87 -4.52 20.24
CA SER A 341 2.37 -3.57 21.23
C SER A 341 3.05 -3.79 22.59
N ASN A 342 3.15 -2.75 23.42
CA ASN A 342 3.59 -2.94 24.82
C ASN A 342 2.42 -3.10 25.78
N TYR A 343 1.25 -2.53 25.48
CA TYR A 343 0.03 -2.77 26.22
C TYR A 343 -0.81 -3.84 25.51
N THR A 344 -1.42 -4.74 26.28
CA THR A 344 -2.27 -5.82 25.77
C THR A 344 -3.76 -5.58 26.02
N ALA A 345 -4.10 -4.37 26.48
CA ALA A 345 -5.46 -3.95 26.76
C ALA A 345 -5.59 -2.43 26.60
N VAL A 346 -6.78 -2.02 26.15
CA VAL A 346 -7.27 -0.65 26.18
C VAL A 346 -8.51 -0.55 27.10
N ASP A 347 -8.84 0.67 27.54
CA ASP A 347 -10.05 0.94 28.30
C ASP A 347 -11.26 1.28 27.40
N ALA A 348 -12.37 1.75 27.99
CA ALA A 348 -13.59 2.05 27.25
C ALA A 348 -13.49 3.27 26.32
N ASN A 349 -12.41 4.06 26.44
CA ASN A 349 -12.10 5.19 25.57
C ASN A 349 -10.95 4.87 24.60
N ASP A 350 -10.64 3.58 24.43
CA ASP A 350 -9.51 3.10 23.62
C ASP A 350 -8.13 3.56 24.13
N GLN A 351 -8.02 3.91 25.41
CA GLN A 351 -6.76 4.36 26.03
C GLN A 351 -5.95 3.18 26.56
N PRO A 352 -4.60 3.17 26.45
CA PRO A 352 -3.78 2.05 26.90
C PRO A 352 -3.92 1.85 28.42
N THR A 353 -4.19 0.62 28.87
CA THR A 353 -4.42 0.31 30.28
C THR A 353 -3.64 -0.90 30.77
N GLY A 354 -3.42 -0.98 32.08
CA GLY A 354 -2.66 -2.06 32.70
C GLY A 354 -1.14 -1.87 32.66
N SER A 355 -0.41 -2.97 32.86
CA SER A 355 1.05 -3.00 32.81
C SER A 355 1.53 -3.36 31.41
N THR A 356 2.68 -2.82 31.01
CA THR A 356 3.35 -3.25 29.77
C THR A 356 3.87 -4.69 29.89
N ILE A 357 4.02 -5.38 28.76
CA ILE A 357 4.61 -6.73 28.67
C ILE A 357 5.98 -6.77 29.36
N ALA A 358 6.85 -5.82 29.02
CA ALA A 358 8.15 -5.63 29.67
C ALA A 358 8.50 -4.15 29.83
N SER A 359 9.59 -3.89 30.56
CA SER A 359 10.22 -2.56 30.57
C SER A 359 11.03 -2.36 29.29
N GLY A 360 10.61 -1.44 28.43
CA GLY A 360 11.30 -1.17 27.16
C GLY A 360 10.44 -0.35 26.20
N GLY A 361 11.00 0.00 25.05
CA GLY A 361 10.24 0.51 23.91
C GLY A 361 9.51 -0.60 23.16
N THR A 362 8.70 -0.21 22.18
CA THR A 362 7.88 -1.10 21.35
C THR A 362 8.14 -0.82 19.89
N TRP A 363 8.24 -1.87 19.07
CA TRP A 363 8.34 -1.77 17.62
C TRP A 363 8.02 -3.10 16.98
N ALA A 364 7.51 -3.08 15.75
CA ALA A 364 7.45 -4.28 14.93
C ALA A 364 8.81 -4.56 14.30
N ILE A 365 9.48 -3.55 13.74
CA ILE A 365 10.79 -3.69 13.11
C ILE A 365 11.74 -2.62 13.62
N LYS A 366 12.85 -3.05 14.20
CA LYS A 366 14.02 -2.18 14.40
C LYS A 366 14.97 -2.36 13.23
N THR A 367 15.31 -1.25 12.57
CA THR A 367 16.17 -1.24 11.39
C THR A 367 17.61 -1.66 11.72
N SER A 368 18.40 -1.98 10.69
CA SER A 368 19.82 -2.33 10.81
C SER A 368 20.58 -1.77 9.61
N ARG A 369 21.85 -1.38 9.74
CA ARG A 369 22.63 -0.91 8.57
C ARG A 369 22.56 -1.90 7.39
N HIS A 370 22.37 -1.39 6.18
CA HIS A 370 22.20 -2.14 4.91
C HIS A 370 21.04 -3.14 4.89
N GLY A 371 20.11 -3.09 5.85
CA GLY A 371 18.96 -3.99 5.90
C GLY A 371 17.77 -3.53 5.04
N ARG A 372 16.71 -4.34 5.05
CA ARG A 372 15.46 -4.06 4.32
C ARG A 372 14.23 -4.52 5.13
N ALA A 373 13.17 -3.72 5.12
CA ALA A 373 11.82 -4.14 5.49
C ALA A 373 10.95 -4.08 4.22
N VAL A 374 10.47 -5.23 3.74
CA VAL A 374 9.75 -5.32 2.46
C VAL A 374 8.41 -6.05 2.59
N ALA A 375 7.32 -5.39 2.18
CA ALA A 375 5.99 -6.03 2.09
C ALA A 375 5.51 -6.71 3.38
N ASN A 376 5.89 -6.18 4.55
CA ASN A 376 5.38 -6.64 5.83
C ASN A 376 4.04 -5.97 6.13
N ARG A 377 3.17 -6.67 6.84
CA ARG A 377 1.93 -6.11 7.39
C ARG A 377 2.10 -5.94 8.88
N ILE A 378 1.88 -4.73 9.39
CA ILE A 378 2.26 -4.34 10.75
C ILE A 378 1.06 -3.68 11.44
N GLY A 379 0.63 -4.27 12.55
CA GLY A 379 -0.41 -3.70 13.41
C GLY A 379 -0.12 -3.94 14.89
N ASP A 380 -1.03 -3.49 15.73
CA ASP A 380 -0.98 -3.76 17.17
C ASP A 380 -1.35 -5.23 17.49
N ILE A 381 -0.84 -5.75 18.61
CA ILE A 381 -1.33 -7.03 19.15
C ILE A 381 -2.85 -6.90 19.35
N PRO A 382 -3.69 -7.86 18.91
CA PRO A 382 -5.13 -7.72 18.98
C PRO A 382 -5.64 -7.33 20.38
N GLY A 383 -6.33 -6.19 20.46
CA GLY A 383 -6.83 -5.59 21.71
C GLY A 383 -5.77 -4.85 22.56
N GLY A 384 -4.53 -4.81 22.09
CA GLY A 384 -3.41 -4.08 22.64
C GLY A 384 -3.28 -2.66 22.10
N CYS A 385 -2.20 -2.00 22.49
CA CYS A 385 -1.85 -0.65 22.04
C CYS A 385 -0.35 -0.38 22.14
N ALA A 386 0.25 0.09 21.06
CA ALA A 386 1.64 0.55 21.02
C ALA A 386 1.72 2.02 21.49
N SER A 387 2.41 2.24 22.61
CA SER A 387 2.53 3.57 23.22
C SER A 387 3.87 3.74 23.94
N ARG A 388 4.05 4.88 24.63
CA ARG A 388 5.28 5.39 25.26
C ARG A 388 6.28 5.98 24.28
N THR A 389 7.21 5.20 23.72
CA THR A 389 8.29 5.73 22.86
C THR A 389 8.55 4.80 21.68
N GLN A 390 9.26 5.29 20.64
CA GLN A 390 9.65 4.57 19.40
C GLN A 390 8.59 4.65 18.28
N GLY A 391 8.38 3.57 17.51
CA GLY A 391 7.32 3.45 16.51
C GLY A 391 7.27 2.05 15.88
N ALA A 392 6.37 1.82 14.93
CA ALA A 392 6.19 0.52 14.26
C ALA A 392 7.47 0.07 13.54
N ILE A 393 8.06 0.99 12.78
CA ILE A 393 9.40 0.85 12.19
C ILE A 393 10.31 1.92 12.76
N VAL A 394 11.41 1.52 13.39
CA VAL A 394 12.27 2.43 14.15
C VAL A 394 13.76 2.19 13.93
N GLY A 395 14.53 3.27 13.90
CA GLY A 395 15.98 3.23 13.71
C GLY A 395 16.71 4.42 14.34
N SER A 396 17.93 4.21 14.82
CA SER A 396 18.77 5.31 15.30
C SER A 396 20.26 5.04 15.16
N ALA A 397 20.99 5.97 14.57
CA ALA A 397 22.45 5.99 14.63
C ALA A 397 22.97 6.68 15.91
N ARG A 398 22.74 6.05 17.07
CA ARG A 398 23.16 6.56 18.40
C ARG A 398 24.25 5.74 19.07
N PHE A 399 23.96 4.45 19.25
CA PHE A 399 24.86 3.50 19.91
C PHE A 399 25.46 2.49 18.93
N GLY A 400 24.95 2.49 17.71
CA GLY A 400 25.32 1.66 16.57
C GLY A 400 24.67 2.28 15.34
N ASP A 401 25.12 1.89 14.15
CA ASP A 401 24.53 2.35 12.90
C ASP A 401 23.38 1.43 12.52
N ASP A 402 22.16 1.83 12.87
CA ASP A 402 20.95 1.07 12.57
C ASP A 402 20.19 1.62 11.36
N VAL A 403 20.68 2.67 10.68
CA VAL A 403 19.91 3.40 9.65
C VAL A 403 20.61 3.54 8.30
N SER A 404 21.94 3.39 8.24
CA SER A 404 22.68 3.52 6.99
C SER A 404 22.12 2.63 5.91
N ASP A 405 21.74 3.22 4.78
CA ASP A 405 21.31 2.49 3.58
C ASP A 405 20.16 1.49 3.83
N TYR A 406 19.32 1.74 4.83
CA TYR A 406 18.15 0.91 5.06
C TYR A 406 17.06 1.19 4.00
N ARG A 407 16.30 0.14 3.63
CA ARG A 407 15.19 0.25 2.68
C ARG A 407 13.88 -0.17 3.32
N ILE A 408 12.87 0.69 3.24
CA ILE A 408 11.53 0.47 3.79
C ILE A 408 10.56 0.57 2.62
N LEU A 409 10.25 -0.59 2.03
CA LEU A 409 9.58 -0.69 0.74
C LEU A 409 8.29 -1.50 0.84
N GLY A 410 7.16 -0.95 0.40
CA GLY A 410 5.94 -1.75 0.27
C GLY A 410 5.33 -2.23 1.59
N ASN A 411 5.69 -1.68 2.75
CA ASN A 411 5.11 -2.17 4.01
C ASN A 411 3.71 -1.58 4.21
N GLU A 412 2.81 -2.39 4.77
CA GLU A 412 1.51 -1.95 5.26
C GLU A 412 1.60 -1.74 6.78
N VAL A 413 1.38 -0.52 7.25
CA VAL A 413 1.26 -0.21 8.69
C VAL A 413 -0.16 0.29 8.95
N TYR A 414 -0.91 -0.48 9.72
CA TYR A 414 -2.34 -0.25 9.89
C TYR A 414 -2.73 -0.24 11.36
N ASP A 415 -3.69 0.62 11.73
CA ASP A 415 -4.28 0.71 13.07
C ASP A 415 -3.22 0.66 14.19
N TYR A 416 -2.07 1.31 13.97
CA TYR A 416 -0.92 1.21 14.87
C TYR A 416 -0.97 2.30 15.94
N GLY A 417 -0.91 1.87 17.20
CA GLY A 417 -1.26 2.71 18.33
C GLY A 417 -2.77 2.73 18.57
N CYS A 418 -3.18 3.46 19.60
CA CYS A 418 -4.57 3.61 19.98
C CYS A 418 -4.83 5.05 20.44
N ALA A 419 -6.09 5.36 20.76
CA ALA A 419 -6.38 6.63 21.39
C ALA A 419 -5.50 6.83 22.64
N GLY A 420 -4.87 7.99 22.79
CA GLY A 420 -3.99 8.27 23.93
C GLY A 420 -2.62 7.62 23.87
N SER A 421 -2.25 7.04 22.72
CA SER A 421 -0.86 6.75 22.43
C SER A 421 0.01 7.97 22.75
N SER A 422 1.11 7.73 23.44
CA SER A 422 1.99 8.80 23.91
C SER A 422 2.53 9.59 22.73
N LYS A 423 2.62 10.91 22.86
CA LYS A 423 3.27 11.82 21.90
C LYS A 423 4.70 11.45 21.48
N LEU A 424 5.38 10.60 22.25
CA LEU A 424 6.75 10.16 21.97
C LEU A 424 6.79 8.83 21.21
N HIS A 425 5.63 8.22 20.98
CA HIS A 425 5.42 7.05 20.14
C HIS A 425 4.85 7.49 18.79
N HIS A 426 5.38 6.91 17.72
CA HIS A 426 5.10 7.33 16.36
C HIS A 426 4.71 6.14 15.48
N THR A 427 4.16 6.37 14.29
CA THR A 427 3.96 5.27 13.33
C THR A 427 5.31 4.77 12.84
N THR A 428 6.22 5.67 12.45
CA THR A 428 7.63 5.35 12.17
C THR A 428 8.56 6.37 12.81
N TYR A 429 9.83 6.02 13.03
CA TYR A 429 10.80 6.97 13.61
C TYR A 429 12.25 6.63 13.26
N LEU A 430 12.92 7.49 12.47
CA LEU A 430 14.36 7.37 12.20
C LEU A 430 15.14 8.61 12.67
N SER A 431 16.38 8.41 13.13
CA SER A 431 17.24 9.47 13.68
C SER A 431 18.74 9.16 13.57
N ILE A 432 19.59 10.17 13.72
CA ILE A 432 21.05 10.06 13.73
C ILE A 432 21.59 10.76 14.98
N ARG A 433 21.16 10.27 16.15
CA ARG A 433 21.48 10.89 17.44
C ARG A 433 22.95 10.69 17.75
N SER A 434 23.80 11.55 17.22
CA SER A 434 25.23 11.30 17.11
C SER A 434 26.01 11.42 18.42
N ASP A 435 25.41 11.88 19.51
CA ASP A 435 26.10 12.13 20.80
C ASP A 435 27.36 13.01 20.65
N GLY A 436 27.27 14.01 19.76
CA GLY A 436 28.31 14.99 19.45
C GLY A 436 29.46 14.46 18.60
N LEU A 437 29.35 13.24 18.07
CA LEU A 437 30.38 12.58 17.27
C LEU A 437 30.36 12.93 15.78
N ASP A 438 29.36 13.68 15.32
CA ASP A 438 29.11 14.02 13.91
C ASP A 438 29.10 12.78 12.99
N VAL A 439 28.30 11.78 13.37
CA VAL A 439 28.16 10.51 12.66
C VAL A 439 27.60 10.76 11.27
N ARG A 440 28.30 10.26 10.25
CA ARG A 440 27.87 10.29 8.85
C ARG A 440 27.35 8.92 8.44
N VAL A 441 26.07 8.84 8.09
CA VAL A 441 25.41 7.60 7.64
C VAL A 441 25.04 7.67 6.17
N GLU A 442 24.84 6.53 5.53
CA GLU A 442 24.26 6.51 4.18
C GLU A 442 22.74 6.75 4.27
N PRO A 443 22.13 7.49 3.34
CA PRO A 443 20.70 7.80 3.43
C PRO A 443 19.83 6.54 3.34
N TRP A 444 18.72 6.56 4.07
CA TRP A 444 17.66 5.56 3.99
C TRP A 444 16.55 6.00 3.02
N GLU A 445 15.68 5.06 2.68
CA GLU A 445 14.60 5.22 1.70
C GLU A 445 13.27 4.69 2.26
N PHE A 446 12.21 5.49 2.10
CA PHE A 446 10.82 5.11 2.31
C PHE A 446 10.09 5.16 0.97
N GLY A 447 9.80 3.99 0.40
CA GLY A 447 9.18 3.84 -0.91
C GLY A 447 7.93 2.98 -0.88
N PHE A 448 6.86 3.36 -1.57
CA PHE A 448 5.71 2.47 -1.83
C PHE A 448 4.99 1.92 -0.58
N ASN A 449 5.15 2.55 0.59
CA ASN A 449 4.51 2.05 1.82
C ASN A 449 3.06 2.51 1.90
N TYR A 450 2.22 1.68 2.50
CA TYR A 450 0.82 1.98 2.77
C TYR A 450 0.59 2.13 4.27
N LEU A 451 0.35 3.36 4.73
CA LEU A 451 0.09 3.65 6.15
C LEU A 451 -1.37 4.07 6.29
N HIS A 452 -2.17 3.36 7.10
CA HIS A 452 -3.59 3.71 7.25
C HIS A 452 -4.15 3.53 8.65
N GLY A 453 -5.09 4.39 9.07
CA GLY A 453 -5.81 4.26 10.34
C GLY A 453 -4.93 4.40 11.60
N ASN A 454 -3.75 5.02 11.49
CA ASN A 454 -2.78 5.02 12.57
C ASN A 454 -3.06 6.14 13.58
N GLU A 455 -3.21 5.76 14.85
CA GLU A 455 -3.42 6.67 16.00
C GLU A 455 -2.10 7.12 16.65
N ALA A 456 -1.01 6.37 16.43
CA ALA A 456 0.33 6.83 16.77
C ALA A 456 0.71 8.05 15.91
N LYS A 457 1.40 9.02 16.50
CA LYS A 457 1.68 10.30 15.81
C LYS A 457 2.69 10.12 14.67
N PHE A 458 2.49 10.85 13.59
CA PHE A 458 3.37 10.94 12.43
C PHE A 458 3.52 9.62 11.67
N GLY A 459 3.05 9.62 10.42
CA GLY A 459 3.18 8.46 9.53
C GLY A 459 4.64 8.15 9.25
N ILE A 460 5.28 9.00 8.46
CA ILE A 460 6.71 8.95 8.17
C ILE A 460 7.42 10.03 8.98
N HIS A 461 8.23 9.64 9.97
CA HIS A 461 8.89 10.60 10.86
C HIS A 461 10.41 10.44 10.91
N GLN A 462 11.11 11.54 10.65
CA GLN A 462 12.55 11.67 10.83
C GLN A 462 12.81 12.84 11.76
N PHE A 463 13.45 12.57 12.90
CA PHE A 463 13.66 13.62 13.87
C PHE A 463 14.87 13.41 14.77
N ASP A 464 15.65 14.47 14.93
CA ASP A 464 16.82 14.48 15.80
C ASP A 464 16.81 15.61 16.84
N GLN A 465 17.41 15.37 18.01
CA GLN A 465 17.43 16.33 19.12
C GLN A 465 18.48 16.01 20.20
N ASN A 466 18.77 17.00 21.03
CA ASN A 466 19.55 16.96 22.30
C ASN A 466 21.06 16.69 22.19
N GLU A 467 21.45 15.61 21.52
CA GLU A 467 22.78 15.01 21.64
C GLU A 467 23.72 15.37 20.46
N GLY A 468 23.40 16.41 19.69
CA GLY A 468 24.11 16.73 18.47
C GLY A 468 23.69 15.80 17.33
N CYS A 469 23.41 16.41 16.19
CA CYS A 469 22.93 15.71 15.01
C CYS A 469 24.12 15.10 14.29
N GLY A 470 23.96 13.87 13.82
CA GLY A 470 24.77 13.38 12.69
C GLY A 470 24.12 13.81 11.39
N ASP A 471 24.57 13.26 10.26
CA ASP A 471 24.14 13.73 8.94
C ASP A 471 24.19 12.56 7.92
N THR A 472 23.51 12.64 6.76
CA THR A 472 23.58 11.65 5.67
C THR A 472 24.52 12.02 4.51
N THR A 473 25.19 11.05 3.89
CA THR A 473 26.11 11.25 2.75
C THR A 473 25.42 11.67 1.45
N GLY A 474 24.09 11.71 1.42
CA GLY A 474 23.25 12.11 0.31
C GLY A 474 21.81 12.35 0.78
N PRO A 475 20.88 12.68 -0.11
CA PRO A 475 19.51 12.99 0.28
C PRO A 475 18.78 11.76 0.83
N ILE A 476 17.95 11.97 1.85
CA ILE A 476 16.95 10.98 2.28
C ILE A 476 15.82 10.97 1.24
N LEU A 477 15.33 9.79 0.89
CA LEU A 477 14.25 9.61 -0.09
C LEU A 477 12.95 9.17 0.59
N ILE A 478 11.87 9.90 0.34
CA ILE A 478 10.50 9.56 0.76
C ILE A 478 9.61 9.69 -0.47
N HIS A 479 9.24 8.56 -1.08
CA HIS A 479 8.53 8.60 -2.35
C HIS A 479 7.49 7.52 -2.52
N ASP A 480 6.51 7.81 -3.37
CA ASP A 480 5.48 6.86 -3.77
C ASP A 480 4.70 6.25 -2.60
N ASN A 481 4.64 6.90 -1.43
CA ASN A 481 3.90 6.35 -0.28
C ASN A 481 2.44 6.79 -0.32
N VAL A 482 1.55 5.93 0.17
CA VAL A 482 0.13 6.23 0.36
C VAL A 482 -0.18 6.23 1.86
N ILE A 483 -0.65 7.37 2.37
CA ILE A 483 -0.92 7.59 3.79
C ILE A 483 -2.35 8.07 3.95
N VAL A 484 -3.16 7.33 4.70
CA VAL A 484 -4.60 7.58 4.89
C VAL A 484 -4.91 7.62 6.39
N ASP A 485 -5.79 8.51 6.84
CA ASP A 485 -6.28 8.54 8.22
C ASP A 485 -5.16 8.49 9.28
N GLN A 486 -4.29 9.51 9.26
CA GLN A 486 -3.08 9.53 10.08
C GLN A 486 -3.17 10.59 11.19
N ALA A 487 -3.00 10.14 12.43
CA ALA A 487 -2.80 11.02 13.58
C ALA A 487 -1.47 11.77 13.46
N GLY A 488 -1.51 13.10 13.59
CA GLY A 488 -0.38 13.97 13.28
C GLY A 488 -0.03 13.98 11.79
N ALA A 489 1.02 14.71 11.42
CA ALA A 489 1.40 14.86 10.02
C ALA A 489 1.66 13.52 9.30
N GLY A 490 1.24 13.43 8.04
CA GLY A 490 1.53 12.25 7.21
C GLY A 490 3.04 12.03 7.05
N ILE A 491 3.77 13.11 6.79
CA ILE A 491 5.24 13.11 6.71
C ILE A 491 5.78 14.23 7.61
N SER A 492 6.81 13.94 8.41
CA SER A 492 7.37 14.88 9.38
C SER A 492 8.89 14.78 9.43
N VAL A 493 9.58 15.81 8.92
CA VAL A 493 11.04 15.95 8.94
C VAL A 493 11.41 17.04 9.92
N GLY A 494 12.36 16.79 10.83
CA GLY A 494 12.72 17.80 11.81
C GLY A 494 14.06 17.62 12.51
N SER A 495 14.55 18.71 13.10
CA SER A 495 15.72 18.68 13.96
C SER A 495 15.71 19.77 15.03
N GLN A 496 16.36 19.51 16.17
CA GLN A 496 16.74 20.50 17.20
C GLN A 496 18.26 20.71 17.31
N CYS A 497 19.02 20.23 16.33
CA CYS A 497 20.45 20.44 16.17
C CYS A 497 20.82 20.56 14.68
N ASP A 498 22.06 20.93 14.37
CA ASP A 498 22.49 21.19 12.99
C ASP A 498 22.35 19.94 12.10
N TRP A 499 21.35 19.93 11.21
CA TRP A 499 21.09 18.87 10.24
C TRP A 499 21.14 19.43 8.82
N SER A 500 22.17 19.09 8.06
CA SER A 500 22.46 19.74 6.77
C SER A 500 22.06 18.93 5.53
N MET A 501 21.53 17.72 5.69
CA MET A 501 21.13 16.93 4.54
C MET A 501 19.87 17.49 3.86
N ASP A 502 19.83 17.20 2.56
CA ASP A 502 18.61 17.36 1.78
C ASP A 502 17.65 16.18 2.02
N VAL A 503 16.36 16.44 1.86
CA VAL A 503 15.31 15.40 1.85
C VAL A 503 14.47 15.59 0.59
N ILE A 504 14.23 14.50 -0.12
CA ILE A 504 13.40 14.44 -1.32
C ILE A 504 12.09 13.74 -0.97
N ILE A 505 10.98 14.48 -1.07
CA ILE A 505 9.62 14.06 -0.76
C ILE A 505 8.80 14.15 -2.05
N GLU A 506 8.67 13.04 -2.76
CA GLU A 506 8.11 13.04 -4.13
C GLU A 506 7.03 11.98 -4.33
N ASN A 507 5.99 12.31 -5.10
CA ASN A 507 5.01 11.32 -5.57
C ASN A 507 4.19 10.63 -4.46
N ASN A 508 4.03 11.25 -3.29
CA ASN A 508 3.26 10.66 -2.18
C ASN A 508 1.78 11.10 -2.23
N VAL A 509 0.89 10.21 -1.80
CA VAL A 509 -0.56 10.46 -1.63
C VAL A 509 -0.88 10.50 -0.14
N LEU A 510 -1.34 11.65 0.36
CA LEU A 510 -1.72 11.87 1.75
C LEU A 510 -3.21 12.24 1.80
N ILE A 511 -4.04 11.39 2.39
CA ILE A 511 -5.50 11.55 2.48
C ILE A 511 -5.89 11.60 3.96
N ASP A 512 -6.62 12.64 4.37
CA ASP A 512 -7.08 12.83 5.75
C ASP A 512 -5.99 12.63 6.81
N VAL A 513 -4.85 13.29 6.59
CA VAL A 513 -3.70 13.28 7.50
C VAL A 513 -3.67 14.52 8.39
N GLY A 514 -2.87 14.51 9.45
CA GLY A 514 -2.80 15.64 10.38
C GLY A 514 -3.96 15.63 11.38
N GLN A 515 -4.58 14.47 11.59
CA GLN A 515 -5.66 14.28 12.55
C GLN A 515 -5.14 14.48 13.99
N ALA A 516 -6.04 14.77 14.92
CA ALA A 516 -5.71 14.83 16.34
C ALA A 516 -5.34 13.43 16.82
N ALA A 517 -4.20 13.28 17.48
CA ALA A 517 -3.99 12.08 18.31
C ALA A 517 -5.01 12.12 19.46
N ALA A 518 -5.98 11.20 19.46
CA ALA A 518 -7.13 11.25 20.36
C ALA A 518 -6.70 11.30 21.84
N TRP A 519 -7.24 12.22 22.64
CA TRP A 519 -6.89 12.43 24.05
C TRP A 519 -8.14 12.63 24.91
N ASP A 520 -8.23 11.91 26.03
CA ASP A 520 -9.40 11.92 26.93
C ASP A 520 -9.32 12.97 28.07
N GLY A 521 -8.26 13.78 28.10
CA GLY A 521 -8.08 14.84 29.09
C GLY A 521 -7.46 14.40 30.42
N ARG A 522 -7.07 13.13 30.60
CA ARG A 522 -6.65 12.59 31.91
C ARG A 522 -5.15 12.54 32.14
N ASP A 523 -4.35 12.35 31.10
CA ASP A 523 -2.88 12.30 31.22
C ASP A 523 -2.21 13.45 30.45
N PRO A 524 -1.73 14.50 31.11
CA PRO A 524 -1.06 15.62 30.46
C PRO A 524 0.31 15.27 29.84
N ASP A 525 0.88 14.09 30.13
CA ASP A 525 2.12 13.62 29.51
C ASP A 525 1.86 12.90 28.16
N THR A 526 0.60 12.56 27.83
CA THR A 526 0.27 11.77 26.62
C THR A 526 0.12 12.57 25.34
N THR A 527 -0.16 13.88 25.33
CA THR A 527 -0.22 14.64 24.06
C THR A 527 0.14 16.12 24.28
N ASP A 528 1.36 16.55 23.93
CA ASP A 528 1.61 18.01 23.73
C ASP A 528 1.04 18.38 22.38
N GLY A 529 -0.26 18.67 22.38
CA GLY A 529 -0.97 19.39 21.35
C GLY A 529 -1.05 18.76 19.95
N PRO A 530 -1.89 19.36 19.09
CA PRO A 530 -1.84 19.21 17.63
C PRO A 530 -0.43 19.45 17.06
N GLU A 531 0.15 18.44 16.42
CA GLU A 531 1.19 18.67 15.40
C GLU A 531 0.61 18.25 14.05
N ASN A 532 -0.23 19.15 13.55
CA ASN A 532 -1.16 18.95 12.43
C ASN A 532 -0.49 19.16 11.07
N GLY A 533 -1.27 18.96 10.01
CA GLY A 533 -0.88 19.25 8.63
C GLY A 533 -0.55 18.02 7.79
N GLY A 534 -0.34 18.24 6.49
CA GLY A 534 0.05 17.18 5.56
C GLY A 534 1.50 16.76 5.76
N ILE A 535 2.40 17.68 5.40
CA ILE A 535 3.84 17.55 5.51
C ILE A 535 4.35 18.58 6.50
N ALA A 536 5.00 18.13 7.57
CA ALA A 536 5.55 18.99 8.62
C ALA A 536 7.07 19.12 8.53
N ILE A 537 7.57 20.35 8.49
CA ILE A 537 9.00 20.68 8.57
C ILE A 537 9.28 21.35 9.91
N ARG A 538 10.06 20.68 10.77
CA ARG A 538 10.35 21.11 12.14
C ARG A 538 11.80 21.57 12.25
N ASP A 539 12.04 22.83 11.93
CA ASP A 539 13.38 23.41 11.95
C ASP A 539 13.68 24.09 13.29
N SER A 540 14.59 23.50 14.05
CA SER A 540 15.34 24.14 15.13
C SER A 540 16.83 23.83 14.99
N GLY A 541 17.30 23.80 13.74
CA GLY A 541 18.65 23.38 13.35
C GLY A 541 18.71 22.72 11.96
N LEU A 542 17.62 22.70 11.19
CA LEU A 542 17.66 22.22 9.80
C LEU A 542 18.31 23.28 8.91
N THR A 543 19.30 22.87 8.12
CA THR A 543 20.04 23.75 7.20
C THR A 543 20.07 23.24 5.76
N GLY A 544 19.64 21.99 5.54
CA GLY A 544 19.50 21.41 4.20
C GLY A 544 18.25 21.88 3.45
N THR A 545 18.08 21.35 2.24
CA THR A 545 16.93 21.66 1.37
C THR A 545 15.90 20.53 1.39
N MET A 546 14.65 20.90 1.64
CA MET A 546 13.49 20.00 1.54
C MET A 546 12.88 20.17 0.15
N TYR A 547 13.05 19.19 -0.71
CA TYR A 547 12.42 19.14 -2.03
C TYR A 547 11.10 18.38 -1.91
N VAL A 548 9.98 19.09 -2.06
CA VAL A 548 8.63 18.56 -1.92
C VAL A 548 7.91 18.73 -3.25
N ARG A 549 7.79 17.64 -4.02
CA ARG A 549 7.25 17.70 -5.40
C ARG A 549 6.24 16.62 -5.74
N HIS A 550 5.26 16.94 -6.59
CA HIS A 550 4.31 15.94 -7.09
C HIS A 550 3.59 15.15 -5.99
N ASN A 551 3.36 15.75 -4.81
CA ASN A 551 2.58 15.10 -3.76
C ASN A 551 1.11 15.54 -3.85
N LEU A 552 0.21 14.68 -3.40
CA LEU A 552 -1.16 15.03 -3.10
C LEU A 552 -1.34 15.10 -1.60
N ILE A 553 -1.93 16.20 -1.12
CA ILE A 553 -2.47 16.32 0.22
C ILE A 553 -3.95 16.65 0.08
N TYR A 554 -4.79 15.66 0.34
CA TYR A 554 -6.24 15.73 0.25
C TYR A 554 -6.85 15.75 1.65
N ALA A 555 -7.54 16.85 2.00
CA ALA A 555 -8.24 17.02 3.27
C ALA A 555 -7.34 16.96 4.52
N PHE A 556 -6.32 17.82 4.62
CA PHE A 556 -5.47 17.87 5.81
C PHE A 556 -6.23 18.42 7.04
N THR A 557 -6.04 17.78 8.19
CA THR A 557 -6.47 18.28 9.52
C THR A 557 -7.97 18.61 9.56
N ALA A 558 -8.85 17.62 9.37
CA ALA A 558 -10.30 17.82 9.46
C ALA A 558 -10.75 18.30 10.85
N ASP A 559 -10.04 17.91 11.90
CA ASP A 559 -10.38 18.26 13.28
C ASP A 559 -10.27 19.76 13.54
N GLY A 560 -11.25 20.33 14.24
CA GLY A 560 -11.36 21.75 14.62
C GLY A 560 -10.26 22.27 15.57
N GLN A 561 -9.08 21.69 15.51
CA GLN A 561 -7.89 22.03 16.29
C GLN A 561 -7.41 23.43 15.91
N THR A 562 -7.45 24.36 16.86
CA THR A 562 -7.06 25.78 16.65
C THR A 562 -5.64 26.11 17.13
N ILE A 563 -4.91 25.11 17.63
CA ILE A 563 -3.54 25.21 18.13
C ILE A 563 -2.64 24.44 17.15
N GLY A 564 -1.38 24.88 16.96
CA GLY A 564 -0.46 24.28 15.98
C GLY A 564 -0.68 24.81 14.56
N GLY A 565 0.30 24.59 13.69
CA GLY A 565 0.23 25.07 12.31
C GLY A 565 -0.63 24.13 11.48
N GLN A 566 -1.50 24.72 10.67
CA GLN A 566 -2.45 24.03 9.80
C GLN A 566 -2.02 24.25 8.35
N GLY A 567 -2.00 23.21 7.54
CA GLY A 567 -1.68 23.33 6.13
C GLY A 567 -1.32 22.02 5.49
N CYS A 568 -1.31 21.99 4.16
CA CYS A 568 -0.61 20.96 3.41
C CYS A 568 0.88 20.99 3.75
N LEU A 569 1.45 22.19 3.91
CA LEU A 569 2.74 22.42 4.53
C LEU A 569 2.56 23.01 5.93
N ASN A 570 3.14 22.38 6.94
CA ASN A 570 3.19 22.89 8.30
C ASN A 570 4.64 23.15 8.75
N LEU A 571 4.92 24.37 9.21
CA LEU A 571 6.25 24.79 9.64
C LEU A 571 6.31 24.91 11.17
N ASN A 572 7.30 24.31 11.80
CA ASN A 572 7.50 24.36 13.26
C ASN A 572 8.96 24.61 13.63
N GLY A 573 9.18 24.99 14.89
CA GLY A 573 10.52 25.17 15.46
C GLY A 573 11.08 26.57 15.22
N SER A 574 12.08 26.99 16.00
CA SER A 574 12.58 28.38 16.00
C SER A 574 13.72 28.67 15.03
N GLY A 575 14.17 27.68 14.26
CA GLY A 575 15.17 27.84 13.21
C GLY A 575 14.61 28.63 12.02
N ASP A 576 15.54 29.03 11.15
CA ASP A 576 15.28 29.89 9.99
C ASP A 576 16.24 29.64 8.82
N GLU A 577 16.99 28.53 8.84
CA GLU A 577 18.05 28.25 7.86
C GLU A 577 17.64 27.20 6.81
N VAL A 578 16.60 26.40 7.09
CA VAL A 578 16.08 25.40 6.15
C VAL A 578 15.59 26.06 4.86
N SER A 579 15.87 25.46 3.71
CA SER A 579 15.27 25.85 2.43
C SER A 579 14.16 24.87 2.04
N ILE A 580 13.01 25.36 1.59
CA ILE A 580 11.88 24.51 1.20
C ILE A 580 11.49 24.82 -0.25
N VAL A 581 11.55 23.81 -1.11
CA VAL A 581 11.14 23.87 -2.51
C VAL A 581 9.85 23.06 -2.65
N TRP A 582 8.72 23.75 -2.82
CA TRP A 582 7.37 23.20 -2.89
C TRP A 582 6.80 23.40 -4.30
N GLU A 583 6.92 22.38 -5.15
CA GLU A 583 6.59 22.49 -6.58
C GLU A 583 5.67 21.37 -7.03
N ASP A 584 4.78 21.66 -7.99
CA ASP A 584 3.99 20.62 -8.65
C ASP A 584 3.17 19.73 -7.69
N ASN A 585 2.79 20.24 -6.50
CA ASN A 585 1.95 19.52 -5.54
C ASN A 585 0.47 19.86 -5.73
N ILE A 586 -0.42 18.93 -5.38
CA ILE A 586 -1.84 19.20 -5.20
C ILE A 586 -2.15 19.31 -3.71
N CYS A 587 -2.74 20.43 -3.33
CA CYS A 587 -3.26 20.68 -2.00
C CYS A 587 -4.75 21.00 -2.10
N PHE A 588 -5.57 20.09 -1.57
CA PHE A 588 -7.02 20.17 -1.61
C PHE A 588 -7.59 20.26 -0.19
N THR A 589 -8.47 21.21 0.06
CA THR A 589 -9.18 21.34 1.34
C THR A 589 -10.63 21.79 1.15
N GLU A 590 -11.52 21.26 1.99
CA GLU A 590 -12.90 21.75 2.12
C GLU A 590 -13.03 22.79 3.24
N LEU A 591 -11.99 22.95 4.07
CA LEU A 591 -11.96 23.86 5.20
C LEU A 591 -11.18 25.12 4.85
N ASP A 592 -11.73 26.29 5.20
CA ASP A 592 -11.05 27.59 5.06
C ASP A 592 -9.90 27.67 6.08
N ARG A 593 -8.76 27.09 5.69
CA ARG A 593 -7.53 27.00 6.50
C ARG A 593 -6.32 27.36 5.63
N PRO A 594 -5.24 27.88 6.24
CA PRO A 594 -4.03 28.17 5.51
C PRO A 594 -3.52 26.92 4.77
N PHE A 595 -3.11 27.09 3.52
CA PHE A 595 -2.44 26.03 2.77
C PHE A 595 -1.01 25.80 3.27
N VAL A 596 -0.36 26.87 3.72
CA VAL A 596 0.95 26.88 4.36
C VAL A 596 0.80 27.49 5.75
N GLY A 597 0.96 26.66 6.76
CA GLY A 597 0.78 27.05 8.16
C GLY A 597 2.10 27.24 8.88
N ALA A 598 2.15 28.26 9.74
CA ALA A 598 3.17 28.36 10.78
C ALA A 598 2.59 27.86 12.10
N GLY A 599 3.15 26.77 12.60
CA GLY A 599 2.89 26.22 13.92
C GLY A 599 3.76 26.82 14.99
N PHE A 600 4.12 26.00 15.99
CA PHE A 600 4.84 26.50 17.15
C PHE A 600 6.21 27.08 16.75
N ARG A 601 6.35 28.40 16.85
CA ARG A 601 7.54 29.18 16.47
C ARG A 601 7.90 29.10 14.98
N GLY A 602 6.97 28.67 14.14
CA GLY A 602 7.19 28.40 12.72
C GLY A 602 7.35 29.66 11.86
N GLU A 603 6.91 30.83 12.34
CA GLU A 603 6.55 31.99 11.51
C GLU A 603 7.70 32.54 10.66
N ASN A 604 8.93 32.51 11.16
CA ASN A 604 10.07 33.06 10.43
C ASN A 604 10.31 32.32 9.11
N LYS A 605 10.06 31.00 9.07
CA LYS A 605 10.33 30.14 7.90
C LYS A 605 9.35 30.31 6.74
N LEU A 606 8.31 31.12 6.91
CA LEU A 606 7.37 31.37 5.82
C LEU A 606 8.07 32.03 4.61
N ASP A 607 9.19 32.73 4.81
CA ASP A 607 10.00 33.31 3.75
C ASP A 607 11.06 32.34 3.15
N ASN A 608 11.23 31.16 3.76
CA ASN A 608 12.10 30.10 3.28
C ASN A 608 11.42 29.15 2.28
N VAL A 609 10.12 29.33 2.05
CA VAL A 609 9.34 28.53 1.11
C VAL A 609 9.35 29.19 -0.27
N SER A 610 9.68 28.39 -1.28
CA SER A 610 9.64 28.78 -2.69
C SER A 610 9.08 27.65 -3.54
N GLY A 611 8.66 27.95 -4.75
CA GLY A 611 8.22 26.95 -5.72
C GLY A 611 7.16 27.50 -6.67
N ALA A 612 6.59 26.62 -7.49
CA ALA A 612 5.66 26.98 -8.55
C ALA A 612 4.77 25.81 -8.95
N ARG A 613 3.72 26.10 -9.72
CA ARG A 613 2.85 25.13 -10.43
C ARG A 613 2.10 24.18 -9.49
N ASN A 614 1.75 24.66 -8.30
CA ASN A 614 0.96 23.87 -7.37
C ASN A 614 -0.54 24.11 -7.60
N VAL A 615 -1.35 23.09 -7.33
CA VAL A 615 -2.79 23.25 -7.17
C VAL A 615 -3.09 23.59 -5.71
N TRP A 616 -3.71 24.75 -5.50
CA TRP A 616 -4.16 25.24 -4.19
C TRP A 616 -5.69 25.38 -4.24
N HIS A 617 -6.39 24.27 -4.01
CA HIS A 617 -7.84 24.23 -4.17
C HIS A 617 -8.57 24.24 -2.82
N PHE A 618 -9.47 25.21 -2.67
CA PHE A 618 -10.45 25.29 -1.60
C PHE A 618 -11.86 25.14 -2.17
N ALA A 619 -12.58 24.10 -1.76
CA ALA A 619 -13.90 23.77 -2.32
C ALA A 619 -15.01 24.75 -1.88
N GLY A 620 -14.76 25.60 -0.88
CA GLY A 620 -15.73 26.59 -0.40
C GLY A 620 -15.73 27.90 -1.19
N ALA A 621 -16.47 28.88 -0.68
CA ALA A 621 -16.58 30.21 -1.30
C ALA A 621 -16.04 31.31 -0.38
N SER A 622 -15.37 32.30 -0.96
CA SER A 622 -14.85 33.49 -0.25
C SER A 622 -13.92 33.16 0.92
N PRO A 623 -12.78 32.46 0.67
CA PRO A 623 -11.84 32.10 1.73
C PRO A 623 -11.26 33.34 2.41
N SER A 624 -11.05 33.22 3.72
CA SER A 624 -10.33 34.20 4.55
C SER A 624 -8.94 33.72 4.96
N GLU A 625 -8.73 32.40 5.00
CA GLU A 625 -7.48 31.76 5.45
C GLU A 625 -6.86 30.88 4.36
N ALA A 626 -7.66 30.18 3.54
CA ALA A 626 -7.23 29.37 2.40
C ALA A 626 -6.81 30.26 1.22
N LEU A 627 -5.74 31.03 1.44
CA LEU A 627 -5.19 31.98 0.50
C LEU A 627 -3.99 31.36 -0.21
N VAL A 628 -3.95 31.51 -1.53
CA VAL A 628 -2.84 31.08 -2.37
C VAL A 628 -1.54 31.77 -1.92
N PRO A 629 -0.45 31.02 -1.67
CA PRO A 629 0.82 31.61 -1.30
C PRO A 629 1.36 32.56 -2.37
N SER A 630 1.79 33.77 -1.99
CA SER A 630 2.21 34.81 -2.93
C SER A 630 3.49 34.49 -3.71
N TRP A 631 4.27 33.50 -3.24
CA TRP A 631 5.49 33.06 -3.90
C TRP A 631 5.22 32.14 -5.10
N ASP A 632 4.04 31.52 -5.18
CA ASP A 632 3.64 30.69 -6.32
C ASP A 632 2.99 31.54 -7.41
N ALA A 633 3.81 31.99 -8.36
CA ALA A 633 3.34 32.81 -9.47
C ALA A 633 2.54 32.02 -10.53
N GLU A 634 2.56 30.69 -10.46
CA GLU A 634 1.96 29.77 -11.44
C GLU A 634 0.87 28.89 -10.81
N ALA A 635 0.35 29.31 -9.65
CA ALA A 635 -0.67 28.61 -8.89
C ALA A 635 -1.92 28.31 -9.72
N ILE A 636 -2.45 27.11 -9.53
CA ILE A 636 -3.72 26.64 -10.09
C ILE A 636 -4.75 26.66 -8.94
N THR A 637 -5.90 27.27 -9.16
CA THR A 637 -6.97 27.38 -8.13
C THR A 637 -8.28 26.72 -8.54
N GLU A 638 -8.41 26.41 -9.82
CA GLU A 638 -9.51 25.61 -10.34
C GLU A 638 -9.56 24.25 -9.66
N ASP A 639 -10.75 23.70 -9.53
CA ASP A 639 -10.97 22.35 -9.00
C ASP A 639 -10.21 21.33 -9.87
N PRO A 640 -9.29 20.55 -9.28
CA PRO A 640 -8.58 19.50 -10.02
C PRO A 640 -9.49 18.35 -10.46
N GLY A 641 -10.73 18.25 -9.95
CA GLY A 641 -11.69 17.21 -10.32
C GLY A 641 -11.31 15.82 -9.81
N LEU A 642 -10.51 15.75 -8.74
CA LEU A 642 -10.02 14.50 -8.16
C LEU A 642 -11.19 13.62 -7.71
N THR A 643 -11.08 12.32 -7.94
CA THR A 643 -11.93 11.32 -7.30
C THR A 643 -11.08 10.51 -6.33
N VAL A 644 -11.51 10.42 -5.06
CA VAL A 644 -10.84 9.66 -4.01
C VAL A 644 -11.74 8.51 -3.57
N THR A 645 -11.29 7.27 -3.73
CA THR A 645 -12.01 6.05 -3.34
C THR A 645 -11.12 5.18 -2.45
N GLY A 646 -11.30 5.30 -1.14
CA GLY A 646 -10.40 4.68 -0.17
C GLY A 646 -8.99 5.26 -0.30
N ALA A 647 -7.99 4.41 -0.57
CA ALA A 647 -6.60 4.80 -0.79
C ALA A 647 -6.28 5.19 -2.24
N TRP A 648 -7.23 4.99 -3.17
CA TRP A 648 -7.03 5.26 -4.60
C TRP A 648 -7.50 6.66 -4.98
N VAL A 649 -6.72 7.32 -5.84
CA VAL A 649 -7.00 8.65 -6.37
C VAL A 649 -6.92 8.61 -7.89
N SER A 650 -7.93 9.16 -8.57
CA SER A 650 -7.86 9.40 -10.01
C SER A 650 -7.91 10.89 -10.35
N LEU A 651 -7.19 11.25 -11.41
CA LEU A 651 -7.15 12.59 -11.99
C LEU A 651 -7.80 12.52 -13.37
N PRO A 652 -8.87 13.27 -13.66
CA PRO A 652 -9.52 13.19 -14.97
C PRO A 652 -8.71 13.95 -16.03
N ALA A 653 -8.73 13.48 -17.29
CA ALA A 653 -8.11 14.18 -18.42
C ALA A 653 -8.54 15.65 -18.63
N SER A 654 -9.69 16.06 -18.07
CA SER A 654 -10.16 17.45 -18.09
C SER A 654 -9.55 18.34 -16.99
N SER A 655 -8.71 17.78 -16.12
CA SER A 655 -8.20 18.50 -14.95
C SER A 655 -7.29 19.67 -15.35
N PRO A 656 -7.35 20.81 -14.63
CA PRO A 656 -6.40 21.92 -14.81
C PRO A 656 -4.95 21.55 -14.44
N ALA A 657 -4.73 20.42 -13.75
CA ALA A 657 -3.41 19.91 -13.39
C ALA A 657 -2.67 19.24 -14.58
N VAL A 658 -3.39 18.90 -15.65
CA VAL A 658 -2.86 18.12 -16.77
C VAL A 658 -1.83 18.90 -17.59
N GLY A 659 -0.67 18.31 -17.85
CA GLY A 659 0.34 18.87 -18.74
C GLY A 659 1.11 20.06 -18.16
N ARG A 660 1.09 20.24 -16.83
CA ARG A 660 1.53 21.47 -16.15
C ARG A 660 2.69 21.27 -15.19
N GLY A 661 3.06 20.03 -14.89
CA GLY A 661 4.15 19.68 -13.98
C GLY A 661 5.53 19.75 -14.62
N ALA A 662 6.55 19.44 -13.82
CA ALA A 662 7.93 19.33 -14.28
C ALA A 662 8.43 17.87 -14.20
N PRO A 663 9.32 17.41 -15.10
CA PRO A 663 9.84 16.05 -15.04
C PRO A 663 10.53 15.72 -13.72
N LEU A 664 10.20 14.54 -13.16
CA LEU A 664 10.86 13.95 -12.00
C LEU A 664 11.99 12.99 -12.40
N SER A 665 12.75 12.56 -11.39
CA SER A 665 13.73 11.47 -11.55
C SER A 665 13.07 10.11 -11.79
N SER A 666 11.89 9.88 -11.17
CA SER A 666 11.03 8.76 -11.48
C SER A 666 10.26 9.03 -12.78
N PRO A 667 10.32 8.14 -13.78
CA PRO A 667 9.57 8.30 -15.02
C PRO A 667 8.13 7.80 -14.92
N TYR A 668 7.65 7.47 -13.72
CA TYR A 668 6.30 6.95 -13.50
C TYR A 668 5.62 7.66 -12.34
N ASP A 669 4.30 7.66 -12.37
CA ASP A 669 3.43 8.06 -11.27
C ASP A 669 3.32 6.95 -10.21
N VAL A 670 2.52 7.21 -9.15
CA VAL A 670 2.38 6.31 -7.99
C VAL A 670 1.72 4.97 -8.36
N TYR A 671 0.95 4.93 -9.45
CA TYR A 671 0.19 3.76 -9.93
C TYR A 671 0.86 3.06 -11.12
N GLY A 672 2.03 3.50 -11.58
CA GLY A 672 2.75 2.86 -12.69
C GLY A 672 2.49 3.47 -14.06
N VAL A 673 1.73 4.56 -14.16
CA VAL A 673 1.53 5.28 -15.43
C VAL A 673 2.81 6.03 -15.78
N ALA A 674 3.24 5.93 -17.04
CA ALA A 674 4.44 6.60 -17.51
C ALA A 674 4.20 8.11 -17.62
N ARG A 675 5.15 8.88 -17.09
CA ARG A 675 5.17 10.35 -17.17
C ARG A 675 5.82 10.78 -18.49
N ASP A 676 5.24 11.78 -19.15
CA ASP A 676 5.83 12.38 -20.35
C ASP A 676 6.74 13.59 -20.00
N ASP A 677 7.16 14.36 -21.02
CA ASP A 677 8.04 15.53 -20.82
C ASP A 677 7.32 16.73 -20.16
N ALA A 678 5.99 16.67 -20.04
CA ALA A 678 5.14 17.66 -19.40
C ALA A 678 4.16 16.93 -18.46
N PRO A 679 4.66 16.29 -17.38
CA PRO A 679 3.83 15.45 -16.52
C PRO A 679 2.72 16.24 -15.84
N ASP A 680 1.73 15.54 -15.33
CA ASP A 680 0.68 16.17 -14.55
C ASP A 680 1.17 16.62 -13.17
N VAL A 681 0.58 17.71 -12.67
CA VAL A 681 0.82 18.19 -11.30
C VAL A 681 0.27 17.17 -10.31
N GLY A 682 1.04 16.80 -9.30
CA GLY A 682 0.67 15.80 -8.31
C GLY A 682 1.17 14.38 -8.64
N PRO A 683 0.74 13.38 -7.83
CA PRO A 683 1.35 12.05 -7.82
C PRO A 683 0.80 11.07 -8.86
N CYS A 684 -0.25 11.46 -9.58
CA CYS A 684 -0.98 10.62 -10.53
C CYS A 684 -1.04 11.33 -11.88
N GLU A 685 -0.85 10.57 -12.96
CA GLU A 685 -1.15 11.05 -14.32
C GLU A 685 -2.64 10.90 -14.62
N ALA A 686 -3.17 11.75 -15.49
CA ALA A 686 -4.57 11.75 -15.82
C ALA A 686 -4.99 10.60 -16.72
N GLU A 687 -6.20 10.11 -16.45
CA GLU A 687 -6.86 9.02 -17.14
C GLU A 687 -7.94 9.50 -18.12
#